data_AF-A0A8J2R850-F1
#
_entry.id   AF-A0A8J2R850-F1
#
_cell.length_a   1.000
_cell.length_b   1.000
_cell.length_c   1.000
_cell.angle_alpha   90.00
_cell.angle_beta   90.00
_cell.angle_gamma   90.00
#
_symmetry.space_group_name_H-M   'P 1'
#
loop_
_entity.id
_entity.type
_entity.pdbx_description
1 polymer ?
#
loop_
_entity_poly.entity_id
_entity_poly.type
_entity_poly.pdbx_seq_one_letter_code
_entity_poly.pdbx_strand_id
1 'polypeptide(L)'
;MKDLSLNVPTRNVLTGAVVNWEDDELAGLGDTPENLTLAWKDLCVYRKKKYQTSIWRSAVYEEIKVLHGVSGVVSSGNLVALMGSSGAGKTTLLAAISRRDKSAMSGYLMLNGRLAGADLIARISGFLPQEDLSIDDLTVSEHMEFMARLMMDKRSTKSIRSRRIEQLLGELGVANCTRTKLKALSGGERKRVALAVQLLNDPPILFCDEPTTGLDSFAANAVVSRLRRLAAGGKLVICSVHQPASGVFELFHQVVLLASGRIAFHGTIEQADQFFASMNYKCPVGFNAAEYYVTLLGIEADKELESRERIRRICNEYQRSSIAEAIENRVGDVKDEMEYFNGTGDEKNIHFERYLTLVKVNYFVQFYWLLWRNIQTIKHNKTIWIAEFLLFLFVGLIISIPYAGHFSELDQRDIQNAEGLLYLVITETTFLFIYAVFITFPSEVPILLRETASGLYSPLPYYLSKMIFWIPRAVIEPILFATLVFTVAGLQGGFYNWLGISFICVLCANYANAYGSFLSSVFDKMETAALVSVPFELVGTMFSGIYLNLGSASPYISWLRYISAFYYGVEAISIVQWDSIESINCVNIKGMPCIKTGPDVLRRYGFSEDHFWRNCICLTSMYFIAHFISFLMVVKRSRGTPVY
;
A
#
# COMPACT_ATOMS: atom_id res chain seq x y z
N MET A 1 32.61 -30.30 -27.29
CA MET A 1 33.54 -30.75 -26.22
C MET A 1 32.97 -30.27 -24.92
N LYS A 2 33.10 -31.11 -23.90
CA LYS A 2 32.38 -31.08 -22.61
C LYS A 2 32.56 -29.80 -21.81
N ASP A 3 31.54 -29.57 -20.99
CA ASP A 3 31.42 -28.62 -19.89
C ASP A 3 32.64 -28.54 -18.97
N LEU A 4 32.92 -27.32 -18.53
CA LEU A 4 33.63 -27.02 -17.30
C LEU A 4 33.12 -25.68 -16.75
N SER A 5 31.85 -25.66 -16.33
CA SER A 5 31.39 -24.66 -15.36
C SER A 5 31.92 -25.06 -13.98
N LEU A 6 32.88 -24.29 -13.48
CA LEU A 6 33.36 -24.41 -12.10
C LEU A 6 32.22 -24.16 -11.12
N ASN A 7 31.66 -25.24 -10.57
CA ASN A 7 30.73 -25.21 -9.45
C ASN A 7 31.51 -24.96 -8.16
N VAL A 8 31.44 -23.74 -7.64
CA VAL A 8 31.94 -23.42 -6.29
C VAL A 8 30.78 -23.58 -5.31
N PRO A 9 30.79 -24.59 -4.41
CA PRO A 9 29.73 -24.73 -3.41
C PRO A 9 29.83 -23.60 -2.37
N THR A 10 28.76 -22.81 -2.22
CA THR A 10 28.66 -21.82 -1.14
C THR A 10 28.32 -22.52 0.17
N ARG A 11 29.30 -22.61 1.06
CA ARG A 11 29.21 -23.22 2.39
C ARG A 11 28.47 -22.28 3.36
N ASN A 12 27.49 -22.80 4.11
CA ASN A 12 26.84 -22.05 5.18
C ASN A 12 27.81 -21.91 6.37
N VAL A 13 28.21 -20.67 6.71
CA VAL A 13 29.23 -20.40 7.75
C VAL A 13 28.71 -20.69 9.17
N LEU A 14 27.38 -20.79 9.36
CA LEU A 14 26.78 -21.05 10.68
C LEU A 14 26.37 -22.51 10.92
N THR A 15 26.12 -23.30 9.86
CA THR A 15 25.64 -24.69 10.00
C THR A 15 26.52 -25.73 9.31
N GLY A 16 27.54 -25.33 8.55
CA GLY A 16 28.44 -26.24 7.84
C GLY A 16 27.80 -27.00 6.66
N ALA A 17 26.49 -26.89 6.44
CA ALA A 17 25.77 -27.57 5.38
C ALA A 17 26.10 -26.98 3.99
N VAL A 18 26.41 -27.87 3.04
CA VAL A 18 26.53 -27.57 1.61
C VAL A 18 25.15 -27.76 0.99
N VAL A 19 24.53 -26.69 0.51
CA VAL A 19 23.26 -26.77 -0.23
C VAL A 19 23.59 -26.60 -1.71
N ASN A 20 23.66 -27.72 -2.43
CA ASN A 20 23.72 -27.74 -3.89
C ASN A 20 22.29 -27.56 -4.42
N TRP A 21 22.01 -26.40 -5.02
CA TRP A 21 20.76 -26.17 -5.75
C TRP A 21 20.95 -26.69 -7.18
N GLU A 22 20.81 -27.99 -7.39
CA GLU A 22 20.77 -28.57 -8.74
C GLU A 22 19.42 -28.30 -9.42
N ASP A 23 19.43 -28.26 -10.75
CA ASP A 23 18.27 -28.03 -11.62
C ASP A 23 17.13 -29.07 -11.43
N ASP A 24 17.41 -30.19 -10.77
CA ASP A 24 16.46 -31.29 -10.52
C ASP A 24 15.51 -31.06 -9.31
N GLU A 25 15.75 -30.07 -8.45
CA GLU A 25 14.81 -29.76 -7.35
C GLU A 25 13.52 -29.04 -7.79
N LEU A 26 13.44 -28.59 -9.05
CA LEU A 26 12.16 -28.14 -9.59
C LEU A 26 11.15 -29.30 -9.75
N ALA A 27 11.63 -30.55 -9.82
CA ALA A 27 10.79 -31.75 -9.75
C ALA A 27 10.37 -32.09 -8.30
N GLY A 28 11.17 -31.67 -7.30
CA GLY A 28 10.86 -31.78 -5.87
C GLY A 28 9.94 -30.67 -5.32
N LEU A 29 9.51 -29.72 -6.15
CA LEU A 29 8.48 -28.73 -5.81
C LEU A 29 7.09 -29.35 -5.57
N GLY A 30 6.92 -30.66 -5.80
CA GLY A 30 5.65 -31.38 -5.69
C GLY A 30 5.38 -32.10 -4.37
N ASP A 31 6.35 -32.20 -3.46
CA ASP A 31 6.19 -32.93 -2.20
C ASP A 31 5.47 -32.07 -1.15
N THR A 32 4.18 -31.81 -1.40
CA THR A 32 3.26 -31.39 -0.33
C THR A 32 3.20 -32.52 0.69
N PRO A 33 3.24 -32.24 2.01
CA PRO A 33 3.19 -33.29 3.00
C PRO A 33 1.94 -34.14 2.76
N GLU A 34 2.14 -35.44 2.50
CA GLU A 34 1.02 -36.39 2.38
C GLU A 34 0.16 -36.22 3.64
N ASN A 35 -1.10 -35.82 3.45
CA ASN A 35 -2.07 -35.61 4.52
C ASN A 35 -1.83 -34.40 5.47
N LEU A 36 -1.40 -33.24 4.95
CA LEU A 36 -1.45 -32.00 5.74
C LEU A 36 -2.87 -31.71 6.27
N THR A 37 -3.03 -31.50 7.57
CA THR A 37 -4.28 -31.10 8.20
C THR A 37 -4.12 -29.81 9.00
N LEU A 38 -5.05 -28.88 8.80
CA LEU A 38 -5.19 -27.66 9.58
C LEU A 38 -6.44 -27.80 10.45
N ALA A 39 -6.28 -27.77 11.76
CA ALA A 39 -7.37 -27.82 12.71
C ALA A 39 -7.38 -26.59 13.62
N TRP A 40 -8.56 -26.12 14.00
CA TRP A 40 -8.75 -25.10 15.03
C TRP A 40 -9.74 -25.62 16.06
N LYS A 41 -9.49 -25.34 17.35
CA LYS A 41 -10.30 -25.81 18.48
C LYS A 41 -10.64 -24.64 19.39
N ASP A 42 -11.92 -24.50 19.71
CA ASP A 42 -12.47 -23.49 20.62
C ASP A 42 -12.06 -22.04 20.28
N LEU A 43 -11.91 -21.75 18.99
CA LEU A 43 -11.40 -20.48 18.53
C LEU A 43 -12.40 -19.37 18.82
N CYS A 44 -11.97 -18.36 19.57
CA CYS A 44 -12.73 -17.14 19.82
C CYS A 44 -11.94 -15.93 19.35
N VAL A 45 -12.62 -14.97 18.75
CA VAL A 45 -12.00 -13.74 18.25
C VAL A 45 -12.73 -12.54 18.83
N TYR A 46 -11.96 -11.58 19.33
CA TYR A 46 -12.46 -10.36 19.96
C TYR A 46 -12.06 -9.15 19.11
N ARG A 47 -13.01 -8.24 18.92
CA ARG A 47 -12.79 -6.98 18.18
C ARG A 47 -13.10 -5.80 19.09
N LYS A 48 -12.24 -4.79 19.04
CA LYS A 48 -12.47 -3.51 19.71
C LYS A 48 -13.32 -2.62 18.80
N LYS A 49 -14.57 -2.37 19.19
CA LYS A 49 -15.43 -1.41 18.50
C LYS A 49 -15.23 -0.03 19.12
N LYS A 50 -14.82 0.93 18.28
CA LYS A 50 -14.64 2.32 18.68
C LYS A 50 -16.01 3.00 18.73
N TYR A 51 -16.40 3.47 19.91
CA TYR A 51 -17.53 4.37 20.09
C TYR A 51 -17.00 5.79 20.31
N GLN A 52 -17.31 6.68 19.37
CA GLN A 52 -16.99 8.09 19.49
C GLN A 52 -18.29 8.90 19.41
N THR A 53 -18.78 9.32 20.57
CA THR A 53 -20.01 10.12 20.70
C THR A 53 -19.76 11.62 20.59
N SER A 54 -18.50 12.07 20.65
CA SER A 54 -18.10 13.47 20.49
C SER A 54 -16.63 13.60 20.05
N ILE A 55 -16.30 14.70 19.37
CA ILE A 55 -14.94 15.05 18.94
C ILE A 55 -14.03 15.36 20.15
N TRP A 56 -14.60 15.79 21.28
CA TRP A 56 -13.87 16.26 22.47
C TRP A 56 -13.65 15.20 23.55
N ARG A 57 -14.30 14.02 23.45
CA ARG A 57 -14.10 12.91 24.38
C ARG A 57 -13.18 11.86 23.78
N SER A 58 -12.30 11.31 24.62
CA SER A 58 -11.50 10.15 24.28
C SER A 58 -12.41 9.01 23.83
N ALA A 59 -12.01 8.32 22.77
CA ALA A 59 -12.78 7.22 22.23
C ALA A 59 -12.89 6.09 23.26
N VAL A 60 -14.10 5.60 23.49
CA VAL A 60 -14.34 4.42 24.32
C VAL A 60 -14.30 3.20 23.41
N TYR A 61 -13.58 2.17 23.84
CA TYR A 61 -13.46 0.92 23.10
C TYR A 61 -14.22 -0.16 23.86
N GLU A 62 -15.19 -0.79 23.19
CA GLU A 62 -15.90 -1.96 23.70
C GLU A 62 -15.37 -3.22 23.00
N GLU A 63 -15.06 -4.26 23.77
CA GLU A 63 -14.64 -5.54 23.21
C GLU A 63 -15.85 -6.40 22.89
N ILE A 64 -16.05 -6.67 21.60
CA ILE A 64 -17.12 -7.52 21.08
C ILE A 64 -16.52 -8.86 20.68
N LYS A 65 -17.11 -9.95 21.20
CA LYS A 65 -16.78 -11.31 20.79
C LYS A 65 -17.47 -11.61 19.46
N VAL A 66 -16.69 -11.81 18.40
CA VAL A 66 -17.17 -12.05 17.03
C VAL A 66 -17.31 -13.54 16.75
N LEU A 67 -16.37 -14.36 17.24
CA LEU A 67 -16.43 -15.83 17.12
C LEU A 67 -16.58 -16.47 18.49
N HIS A 68 -17.43 -17.49 18.57
CA HIS A 68 -17.88 -18.13 19.81
C HIS A 68 -17.45 -19.59 19.88
N GLY A 69 -16.16 -19.86 20.10
CA GLY A 69 -15.64 -21.20 20.33
C GLY A 69 -15.83 -22.12 19.13
N VAL A 70 -15.38 -21.67 17.96
CA VAL A 70 -15.54 -22.41 16.71
C VAL A 70 -14.44 -23.47 16.59
N SER A 71 -14.80 -24.67 16.16
CA SER A 71 -13.89 -25.82 16.00
C SER A 71 -14.05 -26.47 14.64
N GLY A 72 -12.96 -26.84 13.97
CA GLY A 72 -13.02 -27.47 12.66
C GLY A 72 -11.67 -27.95 12.17
N VAL A 73 -11.69 -28.81 11.16
CA VAL A 73 -10.50 -29.41 10.53
C VAL A 73 -10.63 -29.46 9.02
N VAL A 74 -9.58 -29.05 8.32
CA VAL A 74 -9.46 -29.18 6.87
C VAL A 74 -8.21 -29.98 6.55
N SER A 75 -8.29 -30.83 5.53
CA SER A 75 -7.17 -31.67 5.08
C SER A 75 -6.78 -31.30 3.65
N SER A 76 -5.49 -31.50 3.33
CA SER A 76 -4.96 -31.44 1.97
C SER A 76 -5.80 -32.28 1.00
N GLY A 77 -5.85 -31.88 -0.27
CA GLY A 77 -6.74 -32.49 -1.25
C GLY A 77 -8.11 -31.83 -1.31
N ASN A 78 -8.54 -31.17 -0.22
CA ASN A 78 -9.87 -30.58 -0.13
C ASN A 78 -9.90 -29.10 -0.48
N LEU A 79 -10.96 -28.75 -1.19
CA LEU A 79 -11.41 -27.38 -1.44
C LEU A 79 -12.65 -27.14 -0.59
N VAL A 80 -12.54 -26.25 0.39
CA VAL A 80 -13.59 -26.00 1.38
C VAL A 80 -14.23 -24.63 1.18
N ALA A 81 -15.55 -24.59 1.11
CA ALA A 81 -16.33 -23.35 1.09
C ALA A 81 -16.70 -22.92 2.52
N LEU A 82 -16.22 -21.75 2.95
CA LEU A 82 -16.69 -21.07 4.16
C LEU A 82 -17.83 -20.13 3.77
N MET A 83 -19.06 -20.48 4.17
CA MET A 83 -20.28 -19.79 3.80
C MET A 83 -21.07 -19.35 5.04
N GLY A 84 -22.00 -18.42 4.84
CA GLY A 84 -22.78 -17.82 5.92
C GLY A 84 -23.31 -16.45 5.54
N SER A 85 -24.30 -15.97 6.27
CA SER A 85 -24.90 -14.65 6.07
C SER A 85 -23.87 -13.51 6.24
N SER A 86 -24.21 -12.31 5.75
CA SER A 86 -23.37 -11.13 5.99
C SER A 86 -23.24 -10.86 7.49
N GLY A 87 -22.03 -10.54 7.95
CA GLY A 87 -21.76 -10.37 9.39
C GLY A 87 -21.66 -11.66 10.21
N ALA A 88 -21.79 -12.85 9.61
CA ALA A 88 -21.68 -14.13 10.34
C ALA A 88 -20.29 -14.41 10.94
N GLY A 89 -19.24 -13.70 10.51
CA GLY A 89 -17.86 -13.88 10.96
C GLY A 89 -16.93 -14.63 9.99
N LYS A 90 -17.31 -14.79 8.71
CA LYS A 90 -16.55 -15.55 7.70
C LYS A 90 -15.11 -15.03 7.52
N THR A 91 -14.97 -13.75 7.15
CA THR A 91 -13.67 -13.09 6.97
C THR A 91 -12.88 -13.08 8.28
N THR A 92 -13.55 -12.89 9.42
CA THR A 92 -12.92 -12.95 10.74
C THR A 92 -12.33 -14.33 11.04
N LEU A 93 -13.07 -15.41 10.75
CA LEU A 93 -12.58 -16.77 10.91
C LEU A 93 -11.41 -17.04 9.97
N LEU A 94 -11.53 -16.66 8.69
CA LEU A 94 -10.48 -16.86 7.69
C LEU A 94 -9.19 -16.11 8.05
N ALA A 95 -9.30 -14.85 8.51
CA ALA A 95 -8.17 -14.04 8.95
C ALA A 95 -7.53 -14.58 10.25
N ALA A 96 -8.35 -15.16 11.14
CA ALA A 96 -7.90 -15.77 12.40
C ALA A 96 -7.09 -17.06 12.16
N ILE A 97 -7.63 -18.00 11.36
CA ILE A 97 -6.95 -19.28 11.07
C ILE A 97 -5.72 -19.10 10.17
N SER A 98 -5.68 -18.05 9.35
CA SER A 98 -4.50 -17.68 8.55
C SER A 98 -3.47 -16.86 9.33
N ARG A 99 -3.76 -16.48 10.58
CA ARG A 99 -2.91 -15.65 11.45
C ARG A 99 -2.52 -14.31 10.80
N ARG A 100 -3.38 -13.80 9.91
CA ARG A 100 -3.25 -12.48 9.26
C ARG A 100 -3.89 -11.35 10.07
N ASP A 101 -4.65 -11.72 11.09
CA ASP A 101 -5.28 -10.82 12.05
C ASP A 101 -4.41 -10.63 13.31
N LYS A 102 -4.28 -9.38 13.76
CA LYS A 102 -3.57 -9.00 14.99
C LYS A 102 -4.48 -8.91 16.21
N SER A 103 -5.76 -9.19 16.05
CA SER A 103 -6.76 -9.09 17.12
C SER A 103 -6.56 -10.14 18.20
N ALA A 104 -7.12 -9.89 19.39
CA ALA A 104 -7.08 -10.84 20.48
C ALA A 104 -7.86 -12.10 20.12
N MET A 105 -7.21 -13.25 20.24
CA MET A 105 -7.79 -14.56 19.95
C MET A 105 -7.50 -15.54 21.09
N SER A 106 -8.46 -16.41 21.39
CA SER A 106 -8.29 -17.55 22.30
C SER A 106 -8.64 -18.86 21.57
N GLY A 107 -8.22 -20.00 22.13
CA GLY A 107 -8.35 -21.32 21.49
C GLY A 107 -7.05 -21.76 20.83
N TYR A 108 -7.10 -22.89 20.14
CA TYR A 108 -5.91 -23.58 19.61
C TYR A 108 -5.97 -23.66 18.09
N LEU A 109 -4.80 -23.51 17.47
CA LEU A 109 -4.60 -23.76 16.04
C LEU A 109 -3.54 -24.84 15.91
N MET A 110 -3.85 -25.87 15.14
CA MET A 110 -3.05 -27.09 15.06
C MET A 110 -2.75 -27.45 13.60
N LEU A 111 -1.53 -27.90 13.35
CA LEU A 111 -1.10 -28.51 12.09
C LEU A 111 -0.74 -29.96 12.36
N ASN A 112 -1.36 -30.90 11.65
CA ASN A 112 -1.12 -32.34 11.82
C ASN A 112 -1.24 -32.81 13.28
N GLY A 113 -2.17 -32.21 14.04
CA GLY A 113 -2.39 -32.54 15.45
C GLY A 113 -1.45 -31.86 16.45
N ARG A 114 -0.55 -30.98 16.02
CA ARG A 114 0.40 -30.23 16.87
C ARG A 114 0.11 -28.74 16.88
N LEU A 115 0.36 -28.05 17.98
CA LEU A 115 0.14 -26.60 18.07
C LEU A 115 1.00 -25.83 17.06
N ALA A 116 0.34 -24.95 16.31
CA ALA A 116 0.96 -24.15 15.27
C ALA A 116 1.13 -22.70 15.72
N GLY A 117 2.39 -22.25 15.76
CA GLY A 117 2.74 -20.86 16.01
C GLY A 117 2.21 -19.92 14.92
N ALA A 118 1.95 -18.67 15.29
CA ALA A 118 1.41 -17.67 14.36
C ALA A 118 2.35 -17.39 13.17
N ASP A 119 3.66 -17.31 13.42
CA ASP A 119 4.66 -17.05 12.36
C ASP A 119 4.77 -18.21 11.37
N LEU A 120 4.68 -19.45 11.86
CA LEU A 120 4.71 -20.64 10.99
C LEU A 120 3.54 -20.61 10.00
N ILE A 121 2.31 -20.48 10.49
CA ILE A 121 1.09 -20.45 9.66
C ILE A 121 1.17 -19.35 8.62
N ALA A 122 1.60 -18.15 9.00
CA ALA A 122 1.71 -17.03 8.07
C ALA A 122 2.73 -17.27 6.95
N ARG A 123 3.79 -18.04 7.20
CA ARG A 123 4.85 -18.39 6.22
C ARG A 123 4.48 -19.54 5.31
N ILE A 124 3.75 -20.54 5.81
CA ILE A 124 3.35 -21.73 5.04
C ILE A 124 2.02 -21.55 4.31
N SER A 125 1.37 -20.38 4.42
CA SER A 125 0.09 -20.11 3.79
C SER A 125 0.11 -18.90 2.87
N GLY A 126 -0.55 -19.04 1.72
CA GLY A 126 -0.93 -17.92 0.86
C GLY A 126 -2.28 -17.35 1.29
N PHE A 127 -2.46 -16.04 1.15
CA PHE A 127 -3.73 -15.36 1.45
C PHE A 127 -4.13 -14.49 0.27
N LEU A 128 -5.18 -14.90 -0.44
CA LEU A 128 -5.77 -14.15 -1.55
C LEU A 128 -6.89 -13.25 -0.98
N PRO A 129 -6.70 -11.91 -0.94
CA PRO A 129 -7.70 -11.00 -0.39
C PRO A 129 -8.91 -10.79 -1.31
N GLN A 130 -9.99 -10.27 -0.73
CA GLN A 130 -11.20 -9.88 -1.47
C GLN A 130 -10.90 -8.78 -2.50
N GLU A 131 -10.13 -7.75 -2.15
CA GLU A 131 -9.68 -6.72 -3.09
C GLU A 131 -8.18 -6.85 -3.38
N ASP A 132 -7.82 -6.94 -4.66
CA ASP A 132 -6.43 -6.93 -5.08
C ASP A 132 -5.92 -5.51 -5.36
N LEU A 133 -5.34 -4.90 -4.33
CA LEU A 133 -4.68 -3.59 -4.38
C LEU A 133 -3.28 -3.68 -5.02
N SER A 134 -3.19 -3.58 -6.33
CA SER A 134 -1.93 -3.62 -7.09
C SER A 134 -1.67 -2.31 -7.82
N ILE A 135 -0.43 -2.07 -8.27
CA ILE A 135 -0.11 -0.90 -9.10
C ILE A 135 -0.60 -1.17 -10.52
N ASP A 136 -1.74 -0.57 -10.83
CA ASP A 136 -2.55 -0.75 -12.02
C ASP A 136 -1.84 -0.49 -13.36
N ASP A 137 -0.81 0.37 -13.37
CA ASP A 137 -0.06 0.73 -14.58
C ASP A 137 1.02 -0.29 -14.99
N LEU A 138 1.39 -1.22 -14.11
CA LEU A 138 2.36 -2.27 -14.43
C LEU A 138 1.74 -3.34 -15.33
N THR A 139 2.56 -3.97 -16.17
CA THR A 139 2.17 -5.18 -16.89
C THR A 139 2.18 -6.41 -15.98
N VAL A 140 1.44 -7.46 -16.35
CA VAL A 140 1.42 -8.73 -15.59
C VAL A 140 2.84 -9.28 -15.38
N SER A 141 3.68 -9.26 -16.42
CA SER A 141 5.06 -9.73 -16.32
C SER A 141 5.90 -8.89 -15.35
N GLU A 142 5.80 -7.57 -15.41
CA GLU A 142 6.52 -6.67 -14.48
C GLU A 142 6.06 -6.84 -13.04
N HIS A 143 4.75 -6.98 -12.82
CA HIS A 143 4.18 -7.22 -11.51
C HIS A 143 4.64 -8.55 -10.92
N MET A 144 4.58 -9.63 -11.71
CA MET A 144 5.04 -10.96 -11.29
C MET A 144 6.54 -10.98 -11.00
N GLU A 145 7.36 -10.31 -11.81
CA GLU A 145 8.81 -10.21 -11.58
C GLU A 145 9.11 -9.45 -10.27
N PHE A 146 8.42 -8.32 -10.04
CA PHE A 146 8.54 -7.55 -8.80
C PHE A 146 8.16 -8.39 -7.58
N MET A 147 7.01 -9.07 -7.63
CA MET A 147 6.54 -9.93 -6.53
C MET A 147 7.47 -11.13 -6.32
N ALA A 148 7.89 -11.82 -7.38
CA ALA A 148 8.82 -12.94 -7.30
C ALA A 148 10.15 -12.55 -6.66
N ARG A 149 10.65 -11.35 -6.96
CA ARG A 149 11.92 -10.90 -6.40
C ARG A 149 11.85 -10.62 -4.90
N LEU A 150 10.71 -10.13 -4.41
CA LEU A 150 10.54 -9.77 -3.00
C LEU A 150 9.98 -10.93 -2.15
N MET A 151 9.18 -11.83 -2.73
CA MET A 151 8.56 -12.96 -2.02
C MET A 151 9.41 -14.22 -2.02
N MET A 152 10.06 -14.55 -3.14
CA MET A 152 10.85 -15.79 -3.25
C MET A 152 12.19 -15.68 -2.53
N ASP A 153 12.79 -16.83 -2.24
CA ASP A 153 14.10 -16.90 -1.60
C ASP A 153 15.12 -16.03 -2.36
N LYS A 154 15.87 -15.23 -1.61
CA LYS A 154 16.98 -14.44 -2.14
C LYS A 154 17.97 -15.30 -2.93
N ARG A 155 18.19 -16.55 -2.52
CA ARG A 155 19.13 -17.51 -3.12
C ARG A 155 18.70 -18.00 -4.50
N SER A 156 17.41 -17.94 -4.84
CA SER A 156 16.94 -18.36 -6.17
C SER A 156 17.63 -17.53 -7.27
N THR A 157 17.97 -18.14 -8.40
CA THR A 157 18.54 -17.43 -9.54
C THR A 157 17.46 -16.71 -10.35
N LYS A 158 17.86 -15.87 -11.31
CA LYS A 158 16.90 -15.19 -12.21
C LYS A 158 16.13 -16.21 -13.06
N SER A 159 16.82 -17.22 -13.61
CA SER A 159 16.22 -18.26 -14.44
C SER A 159 15.15 -19.07 -13.71
N ILE A 160 15.41 -19.45 -12.45
CA ILE A 160 14.44 -20.18 -11.61
C ILE A 160 13.17 -19.35 -11.40
N ARG A 161 13.32 -18.05 -11.09
CA ARG A 161 12.15 -17.16 -10.91
C ARG A 161 11.35 -17.01 -12.20
N SER A 162 12.01 -16.74 -13.33
CA SER A 162 11.32 -16.58 -14.62
C SER A 162 10.59 -17.85 -15.03
N ARG A 163 11.21 -19.03 -14.86
CA ARG A 163 10.56 -20.32 -15.13
C ARG A 163 9.33 -20.53 -14.24
N ARG A 164 9.42 -20.22 -12.94
CA ARG A 164 8.28 -20.32 -12.00
C ARG A 164 7.14 -19.38 -12.39
N ILE A 165 7.46 -18.15 -12.81
CA ILE A 165 6.45 -17.18 -13.28
C ILE A 165 5.75 -17.72 -14.53
N GLU A 166 6.51 -18.17 -15.54
CA GLU A 166 5.94 -18.72 -16.78
C GLU A 166 5.05 -19.93 -16.52
N GLN A 167 5.50 -20.85 -15.66
CA GLN A 167 4.72 -22.01 -15.22
C GLN A 167 3.38 -21.59 -14.59
N LEU A 168 3.41 -20.69 -13.60
CA LEU A 168 2.20 -20.26 -12.88
C LEU A 168 1.22 -19.54 -13.80
N LEU A 169 1.71 -18.66 -14.68
CA LEU A 169 0.86 -17.96 -15.64
C LEU A 169 0.25 -18.92 -16.68
N GLY A 170 0.97 -19.97 -17.07
CA GLY A 170 0.46 -21.05 -17.91
C GLY A 170 -0.62 -21.89 -17.22
N GLU A 171 -0.34 -22.37 -16.00
CA GLU A 171 -1.26 -23.20 -15.19
C GLU A 171 -2.58 -22.47 -14.88
N LEU A 172 -2.51 -21.15 -14.66
CA LEU A 172 -3.68 -20.31 -14.39
C LEU A 172 -4.34 -19.76 -15.65
N GLY A 173 -3.80 -20.06 -16.84
CA GLY A 173 -4.39 -19.66 -18.12
C GLY A 173 -4.39 -18.15 -18.36
N VAL A 174 -3.35 -17.45 -17.91
CA VAL A 174 -3.15 -16.00 -18.08
C VAL A 174 -1.83 -15.65 -18.79
N ALA A 175 -1.18 -16.64 -19.41
CA ALA A 175 0.06 -16.46 -20.18
C ALA A 175 -0.08 -15.45 -21.34
N ASN A 176 -1.24 -15.40 -21.98
CA ASN A 176 -1.52 -14.45 -23.08
C ASN A 176 -1.60 -12.99 -22.61
N CYS A 177 -1.79 -12.76 -21.30
CA CYS A 177 -1.97 -11.44 -20.71
C CYS A 177 -0.65 -10.85 -20.16
N THR A 178 0.49 -11.52 -20.37
CA THR A 178 1.81 -11.15 -19.81
C THR A 178 2.22 -9.69 -20.06
N ARG A 179 1.91 -9.15 -21.24
CA ARG A 179 2.22 -7.77 -21.65
C ARG A 179 1.09 -6.78 -21.39
N THR A 180 -0.06 -7.25 -20.91
CA THR A 180 -1.23 -6.41 -20.63
C THR A 180 -1.04 -5.72 -19.27
N LYS A 181 -1.44 -4.45 -19.17
CA LYS A 181 -1.46 -3.71 -17.90
C LYS A 181 -2.50 -4.29 -16.95
N LEU A 182 -2.23 -4.31 -15.65
CA LEU A 182 -3.15 -4.85 -14.65
C LEU A 182 -4.54 -4.20 -14.71
N LYS A 183 -4.62 -2.88 -14.94
CA LYS A 183 -5.90 -2.17 -15.10
C LYS A 183 -6.73 -2.55 -16.32
N ALA A 184 -6.11 -3.18 -17.32
CA ALA A 184 -6.76 -3.58 -18.56
C ALA A 184 -7.22 -5.05 -18.55
N LEU A 185 -6.96 -5.79 -17.46
CA LEU A 185 -7.40 -7.16 -17.30
C LEU A 185 -8.89 -7.23 -16.96
N SER A 186 -9.56 -8.29 -17.39
CA SER A 186 -10.87 -8.65 -16.84
C SER A 186 -10.76 -8.99 -15.35
N GLY A 187 -11.86 -8.84 -14.59
CA GLY A 187 -11.87 -9.17 -13.17
C GLY A 187 -11.39 -10.60 -12.87
N GLY A 188 -11.79 -11.56 -13.71
CA GLY A 188 -11.39 -12.96 -13.57
C GLY A 188 -9.90 -13.19 -13.86
N GLU A 189 -9.34 -12.54 -14.88
CA GLU A 189 -7.89 -12.58 -15.15
C GLU A 189 -7.09 -11.93 -14.02
N ARG A 190 -7.53 -10.77 -13.52
CA ARG A 190 -6.89 -10.09 -12.39
C ARG A 190 -6.85 -10.97 -11.15
N LYS A 191 -7.96 -11.65 -10.83
CA LYS A 191 -8.00 -12.62 -9.72
C LYS A 191 -7.05 -13.80 -9.92
N ARG A 192 -6.91 -14.31 -11.15
CA ARG A 192 -5.95 -15.37 -11.46
C ARG A 192 -4.50 -14.91 -11.37
N VAL A 193 -4.19 -13.67 -11.78
CA VAL A 193 -2.85 -13.09 -11.56
C VAL A 193 -2.56 -12.90 -10.07
N ALA A 194 -3.53 -12.40 -9.29
CA ALA A 194 -3.39 -12.28 -7.84
C ALA A 194 -3.18 -13.66 -7.17
N LEU A 195 -3.86 -14.70 -7.64
CA LEU A 195 -3.63 -16.08 -7.21
C LEU A 195 -2.22 -16.56 -7.58
N ALA A 196 -1.71 -16.22 -8.77
CA ALA A 196 -0.35 -16.54 -9.19
C ALA A 196 0.70 -15.96 -8.23
N VAL A 197 0.50 -14.72 -7.78
CA VAL A 197 1.37 -14.06 -6.78
C VAL A 197 1.42 -14.87 -5.47
N GLN A 198 0.27 -15.33 -4.98
CA GLN A 198 0.22 -16.13 -3.76
C GLN A 198 0.89 -17.51 -3.91
N LEU A 199 1.02 -18.03 -5.14
CA LEU A 199 1.61 -19.33 -5.45
C LEU A 199 3.12 -19.28 -5.77
N LEU A 200 3.74 -18.09 -5.75
CA LEU A 200 5.18 -17.93 -6.05
C LEU A 200 6.08 -18.79 -5.16
N ASN A 201 5.78 -18.85 -3.86
CA ASN A 201 6.50 -19.67 -2.88
C ASN A 201 5.94 -21.08 -2.71
N ASP A 202 4.98 -21.46 -3.57
CA ASP A 202 4.29 -22.73 -3.52
C ASP A 202 3.77 -23.10 -2.11
N PRO A 203 2.91 -22.28 -1.48
CA PRO A 203 2.42 -22.60 -0.15
C PRO A 203 1.54 -23.87 -0.19
N PRO A 204 1.61 -24.75 0.83
CA PRO A 204 0.74 -25.92 0.94
C PRO A 204 -0.68 -25.56 1.37
N ILE A 205 -0.86 -24.39 2.02
CA ILE A 205 -2.16 -23.88 2.45
C ILE A 205 -2.49 -22.60 1.68
N LEU A 206 -3.72 -22.51 1.18
CA LEU A 206 -4.22 -21.32 0.50
C LEU A 206 -5.56 -20.89 1.11
N PHE A 207 -5.59 -19.66 1.61
CA PHE A 207 -6.80 -18.99 2.06
C PHE A 207 -7.24 -17.98 1.00
N CYS A 208 -8.51 -18.02 0.61
CA CYS A 208 -9.08 -17.11 -0.37
C CYS A 208 -10.29 -16.41 0.23
N ASP A 209 -10.21 -15.10 0.39
CA ASP A 209 -11.35 -14.30 0.83
C ASP A 209 -12.14 -13.85 -0.40
N GLU A 210 -13.35 -14.37 -0.55
CA GLU A 210 -14.30 -14.01 -1.61
C GLU A 210 -13.67 -13.97 -3.02
N PRO A 211 -13.10 -15.10 -3.51
CA PRO A 211 -12.41 -15.13 -4.79
C PRO A 211 -13.36 -14.96 -5.99
N THR A 212 -14.67 -15.13 -5.79
CA THR A 212 -15.72 -15.04 -6.83
C THR A 212 -16.47 -13.70 -6.83
N THR A 213 -16.25 -12.82 -5.85
CA THR A 213 -16.98 -11.56 -5.74
C THR A 213 -16.63 -10.61 -6.89
N GLY A 214 -17.64 -9.98 -7.49
CA GLY A 214 -17.50 -9.09 -8.64
C GLY A 214 -17.24 -9.81 -9.98
N LEU A 215 -17.35 -11.14 -10.02
CA LEU A 215 -17.22 -11.94 -11.25
C LEU A 215 -18.59 -12.44 -11.72
N ASP A 216 -18.72 -12.62 -13.03
CA ASP A 216 -19.83 -13.37 -13.60
C ASP A 216 -19.66 -14.88 -13.35
N SER A 217 -20.73 -15.66 -13.54
CA SER A 217 -20.72 -17.10 -13.26
C SER A 217 -19.64 -17.85 -14.06
N PHE A 218 -19.34 -17.41 -15.29
CA PHE A 218 -18.32 -18.02 -16.12
C PHE A 218 -16.90 -17.78 -15.59
N ALA A 219 -16.54 -16.52 -15.28
CA ALA A 219 -15.23 -16.22 -14.72
C ALA A 219 -15.06 -16.79 -13.30
N ALA A 220 -16.12 -16.77 -12.48
CA ALA A 220 -16.12 -17.40 -11.16
C ALA A 220 -15.83 -18.90 -11.26
N ASN A 221 -16.50 -19.61 -12.17
CA ASN A 221 -16.26 -21.03 -12.42
C ASN A 221 -14.81 -21.28 -12.86
N ALA A 222 -14.27 -20.45 -13.75
CA ALA A 222 -12.88 -20.57 -14.19
C ALA A 222 -11.88 -20.41 -13.03
N VAL A 223 -12.11 -19.48 -12.09
CA VAL A 223 -11.26 -19.29 -10.90
C VAL A 223 -11.38 -20.50 -9.95
N VAL A 224 -12.60 -20.89 -9.59
CA VAL A 224 -12.83 -21.99 -8.63
C VAL A 224 -12.37 -23.33 -9.20
N SER A 225 -12.53 -23.57 -10.50
CA SER A 225 -11.98 -24.76 -11.16
C SER A 225 -10.45 -24.85 -11.06
N ARG A 226 -9.73 -23.72 -11.08
CA ARG A 226 -8.27 -23.70 -10.86
C ARG A 226 -7.93 -23.98 -9.40
N LEU A 227 -8.67 -23.40 -8.45
CA LEU A 227 -8.53 -23.70 -7.03
C LEU A 227 -8.78 -25.19 -6.73
N ARG A 228 -9.77 -25.80 -7.39
CA ARG A 228 -10.05 -27.24 -7.29
C ARG A 228 -8.89 -28.09 -7.82
N ARG A 229 -8.26 -27.70 -8.93
CA ARG A 229 -7.06 -28.38 -9.46
C ARG A 229 -5.87 -28.26 -8.51
N LEU A 230 -5.67 -27.09 -7.90
CA LEU A 230 -4.63 -26.89 -6.88
C LEU A 230 -4.88 -27.75 -5.65
N ALA A 231 -6.12 -27.85 -5.18
CA ALA A 231 -6.50 -28.74 -4.10
C ALA A 231 -6.23 -30.21 -4.47
N ALA A 232 -6.67 -30.66 -5.65
CA ALA A 232 -6.42 -32.02 -6.15
C ALA A 232 -4.92 -32.34 -6.30
N GLY A 233 -4.07 -31.34 -6.49
CA GLY A 233 -2.61 -31.46 -6.46
C GLY A 233 -1.98 -31.52 -5.06
N GLY A 234 -2.77 -31.74 -4.00
CA GLY A 234 -2.27 -31.88 -2.63
C GLY A 234 -2.15 -30.57 -1.86
N LYS A 235 -2.81 -29.48 -2.29
CA LYS A 235 -2.92 -28.26 -1.49
C LYS A 235 -4.18 -28.27 -0.63
N LEU A 236 -4.13 -27.59 0.50
CA LEU A 236 -5.28 -27.29 1.33
C LEU A 236 -5.84 -25.92 0.93
N VAL A 237 -7.09 -25.86 0.47
CA VAL A 237 -7.69 -24.60 -0.01
C VAL A 237 -8.98 -24.29 0.74
N ILE A 238 -9.04 -23.13 1.39
CA ILE A 238 -10.24 -22.64 2.09
C ILE A 238 -10.65 -21.32 1.45
N CYS A 239 -11.89 -21.25 0.96
CA CYS A 239 -12.43 -20.05 0.33
C CYS A 239 -13.64 -19.54 1.10
N SER A 240 -13.68 -18.26 1.48
CA SER A 240 -14.96 -17.64 1.84
C SER A 240 -15.76 -17.38 0.56
N VAL A 241 -17.04 -17.73 0.54
CA VAL A 241 -17.88 -17.58 -0.66
C VAL A 241 -19.22 -16.98 -0.27
N HIS A 242 -19.61 -15.93 -0.98
CA HIS A 242 -20.92 -15.28 -0.85
C HIS A 242 -21.80 -15.69 -2.03
N GLN A 243 -22.89 -16.43 -1.76
CA GLN A 243 -23.92 -16.81 -2.74
C GLN A 243 -23.37 -17.31 -4.10
N PRO A 244 -22.65 -18.45 -4.15
CA PRO A 244 -22.16 -19.00 -5.41
C PRO A 244 -23.30 -19.52 -6.29
N ALA A 245 -23.12 -19.46 -7.61
CA ALA A 245 -23.97 -20.16 -8.56
C ALA A 245 -23.91 -21.69 -8.31
N SER A 246 -25.00 -22.40 -8.58
CA SER A 246 -25.12 -23.85 -8.28
C SER A 246 -23.96 -24.68 -8.83
N GLY A 247 -23.57 -24.47 -10.09
CA GLY A 247 -22.45 -25.21 -10.69
C GLY A 247 -21.07 -24.88 -10.09
N VAL A 248 -20.92 -23.72 -9.43
CA VAL A 248 -19.70 -23.37 -8.69
C VAL A 248 -19.73 -24.01 -7.30
N PHE A 249 -20.89 -24.09 -6.66
CA PHE A 249 -21.06 -24.73 -5.35
C PHE A 249 -20.71 -26.22 -5.39
N GLU A 250 -21.07 -26.92 -6.46
CA GLU A 250 -20.75 -28.34 -6.68
C GLU A 250 -19.24 -28.63 -6.86
N LEU A 251 -18.40 -27.60 -7.03
CA LEU A 251 -16.95 -27.79 -7.12
C LEU A 251 -16.27 -27.97 -5.75
N PHE A 252 -16.95 -27.61 -4.66
CA PHE A 252 -16.42 -27.71 -3.32
C PHE A 252 -16.56 -29.12 -2.77
N HIS A 253 -15.49 -29.61 -2.12
CA HIS A 253 -15.50 -30.94 -1.50
C HIS A 253 -16.21 -30.90 -0.14
N GLN A 254 -16.10 -29.80 0.57
CA GLN A 254 -16.70 -29.59 1.89
C GLN A 254 -17.22 -28.17 2.03
N VAL A 255 -18.17 -27.99 2.94
CA VAL A 255 -18.74 -26.70 3.31
C VAL A 255 -18.70 -26.51 4.82
N VAL A 256 -18.32 -25.30 5.24
CA VAL A 256 -18.42 -24.80 6.61
C VAL A 256 -19.45 -23.69 6.61
N LEU A 257 -20.59 -23.91 7.27
CA LEU A 257 -21.64 -22.92 7.43
C LEU A 257 -21.49 -22.21 8.77
N LEU A 258 -21.30 -20.89 8.72
CA LEU A 258 -21.15 -20.03 9.88
C LEU A 258 -22.40 -19.14 10.02
N ALA A 259 -22.91 -19.02 11.24
CA ALA A 259 -24.05 -18.18 11.57
C ALA A 259 -23.83 -17.51 12.93
N SER A 260 -23.89 -16.17 12.97
CA SER A 260 -23.71 -15.37 14.19
C SER A 260 -22.48 -15.78 15.03
N GLY A 261 -21.33 -16.00 14.37
CA GLY A 261 -20.09 -16.36 15.03
C GLY A 261 -20.00 -17.80 15.56
N ARG A 262 -20.98 -18.66 15.25
CA ARG A 262 -21.02 -20.09 15.60
C ARG A 262 -21.04 -20.95 14.33
N ILE A 263 -20.56 -22.20 14.44
CA ILE A 263 -20.66 -23.18 13.35
C ILE A 263 -22.06 -23.77 13.36
N ALA A 264 -22.75 -23.61 12.23
CA ALA A 264 -24.04 -24.21 11.97
C ALA A 264 -23.90 -25.60 11.33
N PHE A 265 -22.85 -25.82 10.54
CA PHE A 265 -22.55 -27.12 9.93
C PHE A 265 -21.10 -27.17 9.42
N HIS A 266 -20.47 -28.34 9.45
CA HIS A 266 -19.20 -28.61 8.77
C HIS A 266 -19.17 -30.07 8.29
N GLY A 267 -19.01 -30.28 6.98
CA GLY A 267 -19.02 -31.60 6.35
C GLY A 267 -19.08 -31.53 4.83
N THR A 268 -19.43 -32.62 4.16
CA THR A 268 -19.69 -32.64 2.70
C THR A 268 -21.05 -32.01 2.38
N ILE A 269 -21.28 -31.72 1.09
CA ILE A 269 -22.56 -31.15 0.64
C ILE A 269 -23.70 -32.15 0.86
N GLU A 270 -23.48 -33.44 0.59
CA GLU A 270 -24.50 -34.47 0.81
C GLU A 270 -24.84 -34.64 2.29
N GLN A 271 -23.85 -34.52 3.17
CA GLN A 271 -24.04 -34.53 4.61
C GLN A 271 -24.84 -33.31 5.08
N ALA A 272 -24.65 -32.14 4.45
CA ALA A 272 -25.43 -30.95 4.73
C ALA A 272 -26.91 -31.20 4.40
N ASP A 273 -27.20 -31.70 3.19
CA ASP A 273 -28.56 -32.01 2.75
C ASP A 273 -29.27 -32.96 3.72
N GLN A 274 -28.58 -34.01 4.18
CA GLN A 274 -29.12 -34.97 5.15
C GLN A 274 -29.40 -34.33 6.52
N PHE A 275 -28.46 -33.51 7.02
CA PHE A 275 -28.59 -32.84 8.32
C PHE A 275 -29.73 -31.80 8.34
N PHE A 276 -29.85 -30.99 7.29
CA PHE A 276 -30.96 -30.03 7.22
C PHE A 276 -32.30 -30.72 7.00
N ALA A 277 -32.33 -31.80 6.21
CA ALA A 277 -33.53 -32.59 6.02
C ALA A 277 -34.03 -33.26 7.32
N SER A 278 -33.14 -33.68 8.23
CA SER A 278 -33.56 -34.26 9.52
C SER A 278 -34.22 -33.25 10.46
N MET A 279 -33.99 -31.95 10.23
CA MET A 279 -34.66 -30.85 10.93
C MET A 279 -35.89 -30.30 10.17
N ASN A 280 -36.37 -31.02 9.15
CA ASN A 280 -37.45 -30.62 8.25
C ASN A 280 -37.13 -29.38 7.38
N TYR A 281 -35.85 -29.06 7.17
CA TYR A 281 -35.42 -28.04 6.22
C TYR A 281 -34.94 -28.71 4.93
N LYS A 282 -35.84 -28.81 3.94
CA LYS A 282 -35.52 -29.35 2.61
C LYS A 282 -35.46 -28.22 1.60
N CYS A 283 -34.37 -28.19 0.84
CA CYS A 283 -34.23 -27.27 -0.29
C CYS A 283 -35.30 -27.60 -1.35
N PRO A 284 -36.09 -26.62 -1.82
CA PRO A 284 -37.03 -26.83 -2.91
C PRO A 284 -36.33 -27.24 -4.21
N VAL A 285 -37.02 -28.02 -5.04
CA VAL A 285 -36.51 -28.43 -6.36
C VAL A 285 -36.31 -27.20 -7.24
N GLY A 286 -35.14 -27.06 -7.84
CA GLY A 286 -34.79 -25.92 -8.69
C GLY A 286 -34.29 -24.69 -7.94
N PHE A 287 -34.27 -24.73 -6.59
CA PHE A 287 -33.63 -23.68 -5.79
C PHE A 287 -32.15 -23.99 -5.57
N ASN A 288 -31.31 -22.96 -5.51
CA ASN A 288 -29.88 -23.12 -5.28
C ASN A 288 -29.63 -23.49 -3.81
N ALA A 289 -29.09 -24.69 -3.55
CA ALA A 289 -28.82 -25.19 -2.20
C ALA A 289 -27.91 -24.23 -1.40
N ALA A 290 -26.91 -23.64 -2.06
CA ALA A 290 -25.99 -22.71 -1.43
C ALA A 290 -26.71 -21.44 -0.93
N GLU A 291 -27.65 -20.93 -1.73
CA GLU A 291 -28.50 -19.79 -1.38
C GLU A 291 -29.53 -20.16 -0.30
N TYR A 292 -30.06 -21.37 -0.35
CA TYR A 292 -31.01 -21.88 0.64
C TYR A 292 -30.40 -21.91 2.03
N TYR A 293 -29.19 -22.48 2.15
CA TYR A 293 -28.48 -22.55 3.43
C TYR A 293 -28.14 -21.19 3.99
N VAL A 294 -27.67 -20.26 3.15
CA VAL A 294 -27.35 -18.89 3.58
C VAL A 294 -28.60 -18.15 4.04
N THR A 295 -29.72 -18.31 3.33
CA THR A 295 -31.01 -17.69 3.67
C THR A 295 -31.56 -18.24 4.98
N LEU A 296 -31.50 -19.56 5.18
CA LEU A 296 -31.92 -20.23 6.41
C LEU A 296 -31.13 -19.74 7.64
N LEU A 297 -29.84 -19.47 7.45
CA LEU A 297 -28.91 -18.96 8.46
C LEU A 297 -28.83 -17.42 8.51
N GLY A 298 -29.66 -16.74 7.73
CA GLY A 298 -29.80 -15.29 7.72
C GLY A 298 -30.69 -14.78 8.86
N ILE A 299 -30.45 -13.54 9.28
CA ILE A 299 -31.33 -12.81 10.19
C ILE A 299 -32.19 -11.88 9.35
N GLU A 300 -33.51 -12.08 9.38
CA GLU A 300 -34.47 -11.18 8.75
C GLU A 300 -34.78 -10.01 9.68
N ALA A 301 -34.78 -8.78 9.15
CA ALA A 301 -34.98 -7.56 9.95
C ALA A 301 -36.35 -7.55 10.65
N ASP A 302 -37.40 -8.01 9.97
CA ASP A 302 -38.77 -8.01 10.48
C ASP A 302 -39.02 -9.12 11.52
N LYS A 303 -38.17 -10.15 11.56
CA LYS A 303 -38.32 -11.35 12.40
C LYS A 303 -37.01 -11.73 13.07
N GLU A 304 -36.33 -10.74 13.65
CA GLU A 304 -34.99 -10.93 14.20
C GLU A 304 -34.96 -11.98 15.32
N LEU A 305 -35.94 -11.95 16.22
CA LEU A 305 -36.00 -12.84 17.39
C LEU A 305 -36.21 -14.30 16.97
N GLU A 306 -37.17 -14.55 16.08
CA GLU A 306 -37.44 -15.88 15.50
C GLU A 306 -36.23 -16.41 14.71
N SER A 307 -35.58 -15.55 13.91
CA SER A 307 -34.40 -15.91 13.13
C SER A 307 -33.23 -16.32 14.03
N ARG A 308 -33.00 -15.59 15.13
CA ARG A 308 -31.95 -15.91 16.12
C ARG A 308 -32.24 -17.22 16.86
N GLU A 309 -33.49 -17.45 17.24
CA GLU A 309 -33.95 -18.72 17.85
C GLU A 309 -33.71 -19.91 16.90
N ARG A 310 -34.06 -19.75 15.61
CA ARG A 310 -33.83 -20.73 14.55
C ARG A 310 -32.36 -21.06 14.40
N ILE A 311 -31.50 -20.05 14.26
CA ILE A 311 -30.04 -20.22 14.14
C ILE A 311 -29.48 -20.93 15.37
N ARG A 312 -29.93 -20.54 16.57
CA ARG A 312 -29.50 -21.15 17.83
C ARG A 312 -29.87 -22.63 17.89
N ARG A 313 -31.08 -22.99 17.46
CA ARG A 313 -31.55 -24.38 17.37
C ARG A 313 -30.67 -25.19 16.42
N ILE A 314 -30.44 -24.69 15.20
CA ILE A 314 -29.60 -25.36 14.19
C ILE A 314 -28.19 -25.60 14.72
N CYS A 315 -27.55 -24.58 15.30
CA CYS A 315 -26.19 -24.71 15.84
C CYS A 315 -26.12 -25.74 16.98
N ASN A 316 -27.14 -25.79 17.85
CA ASN A 316 -27.17 -26.73 18.97
C ASN A 316 -27.43 -28.17 18.50
N GLU A 317 -28.29 -28.38 17.51
CA GLU A 317 -28.51 -29.70 16.91
C GLU A 317 -27.28 -30.20 16.15
N TYR A 318 -26.56 -29.30 15.46
CA TYR A 318 -25.29 -29.66 14.83
C TYR A 318 -24.28 -30.16 15.88
N GLN A 319 -24.11 -29.44 16.99
CA GLN A 319 -23.21 -29.84 18.09
C GLN A 319 -23.55 -31.22 18.68
N ARG A 320 -24.79 -31.68 18.59
CA ARG A 320 -25.23 -33.00 19.07
C ARG A 320 -25.18 -34.10 18.00
N SER A 321 -24.93 -33.72 16.74
CA SER A 321 -24.92 -34.65 15.63
C SER A 321 -23.66 -35.50 15.60
N SER A 322 -23.77 -36.73 15.07
CA SER A 322 -22.62 -37.61 14.82
C SER A 322 -21.61 -37.00 13.84
N ILE A 323 -22.04 -36.06 12.99
CA ILE A 323 -21.17 -35.33 12.07
C ILE A 323 -20.24 -34.40 12.83
N ALA A 324 -20.76 -33.65 13.81
CA ALA A 324 -19.94 -32.79 14.66
C ALA A 324 -18.98 -33.62 15.52
N GLU A 325 -19.44 -34.73 16.09
CA GLU A 325 -18.59 -35.67 16.85
C GLU A 325 -17.45 -36.23 15.97
N ALA A 326 -17.73 -36.60 14.71
CA ALA A 326 -16.71 -37.06 13.77
C ALA A 326 -15.67 -35.96 13.43
N ILE A 327 -16.10 -34.70 13.30
CA ILE A 327 -15.20 -33.56 13.10
C ILE A 327 -14.36 -33.30 14.35
N GLU A 328 -14.98 -33.34 15.53
CA GLU A 328 -14.29 -33.14 16.81
C GLU A 328 -13.24 -34.23 17.08
N ASN A 329 -13.57 -35.49 16.78
CA ASN A 329 -12.63 -36.61 16.84
C ASN A 329 -11.44 -36.43 15.87
N ARG A 330 -11.67 -35.81 14.69
CA ARG A 330 -10.59 -35.49 13.73
C ARG A 330 -9.76 -34.29 14.12
N VAL A 331 -10.35 -33.29 14.81
CA VAL A 331 -9.60 -32.20 15.44
C VAL A 331 -8.68 -32.77 16.52
N GLY A 332 -9.20 -33.74 17.28
CA GLY A 332 -8.49 -34.43 18.34
C GLY A 332 -8.29 -33.58 19.59
N ASP A 333 -7.59 -34.15 20.56
CA ASP A 333 -7.11 -33.42 21.73
C ASP A 333 -5.73 -32.81 21.48
N VAL A 334 -5.47 -31.70 22.15
CA VAL A 334 -4.16 -31.04 22.12
C VAL A 334 -3.16 -32.01 22.75
N LYS A 335 -2.37 -32.70 21.93
CA LYS A 335 -1.28 -33.54 22.41
C LYS A 335 -0.22 -32.62 23.04
N ASP A 336 0.07 -32.87 24.32
CA ASP A 336 0.98 -32.19 25.26
C ASP A 336 1.59 -30.84 24.83
N GLU A 337 1.38 -29.84 25.69
CA GLU A 337 1.81 -28.43 25.58
C GLU A 337 3.33 -28.21 25.42
N MET A 338 4.16 -29.26 25.40
CA MET A 338 5.63 -29.17 25.34
C MET A 338 6.26 -29.41 23.95
N GLU A 339 5.54 -29.92 22.95
CA GLU A 339 6.03 -29.95 21.55
C GLU A 339 5.59 -28.69 20.80
N TYR A 340 6.12 -27.53 21.21
CA TYR A 340 6.07 -26.36 20.34
C TYR A 340 6.79 -26.71 19.03
N PHE A 341 6.23 -26.32 17.88
CA PHE A 341 6.88 -26.44 16.57
C PHE A 341 8.10 -25.50 16.50
N ASN A 342 9.12 -25.73 17.33
CA ASN A 342 10.44 -25.13 17.25
C ASN A 342 11.19 -25.98 16.22
N GLY A 343 11.28 -25.48 14.98
CA GLY A 343 11.69 -26.23 13.79
C GLY A 343 13.15 -26.73 13.77
N THR A 344 13.62 -27.38 14.83
CA THR A 344 15.03 -27.78 15.02
C THR A 344 15.22 -29.23 15.47
N GLY A 345 14.27 -30.16 15.30
CA GLY A 345 14.47 -31.51 15.85
C GLY A 345 13.74 -32.72 15.27
N ASP A 346 12.57 -32.59 14.63
CA ASP A 346 11.86 -33.78 14.13
C ASP A 346 12.09 -34.04 12.64
N GLU A 347 12.34 -35.30 12.28
CA GLU A 347 12.40 -35.78 10.88
C GLU A 347 11.13 -35.46 10.07
N LYS A 348 9.98 -35.24 10.73
CA LYS A 348 8.71 -34.79 10.11
C LYS A 348 8.67 -33.29 9.79
N ASN A 349 9.68 -32.51 10.19
CA ASN A 349 9.71 -31.05 10.04
C ASN A 349 10.47 -30.56 8.79
N ILE A 350 11.14 -31.47 8.05
CA ILE A 350 11.96 -31.12 6.87
C ILE A 350 11.12 -30.38 5.81
N HIS A 351 9.85 -30.77 5.59
CA HIS A 351 8.97 -30.10 4.62
C HIS A 351 8.70 -28.62 4.94
N PHE A 352 8.61 -28.27 6.23
CA PHE A 352 8.33 -26.89 6.65
C PHE A 352 9.60 -26.06 6.80
N GLU A 353 10.75 -26.71 6.93
CA GLU A 353 12.06 -26.06 7.03
C GLU A 353 12.33 -25.13 5.84
N ARG A 354 11.90 -25.50 4.63
CA ARG A 354 11.99 -24.63 3.43
C ARG A 354 11.32 -23.27 3.64
N TYR A 355 10.13 -23.23 4.25
CA TYR A 355 9.38 -21.99 4.47
C TYR A 355 9.92 -21.17 5.64
N LEU A 356 10.47 -21.85 6.66
CA LEU A 356 11.10 -21.21 7.81
C LEU A 356 12.48 -20.61 7.46
N THR A 357 13.22 -21.26 6.57
CA THR A 357 14.56 -20.85 6.12
C THR A 357 14.55 -19.86 4.95
N LEU A 358 13.36 -19.42 4.48
CA LEU A 358 13.25 -18.40 3.45
C LEU A 358 14.01 -17.13 3.86
N VAL A 359 15.09 -16.85 3.13
CA VAL A 359 15.91 -15.67 3.36
C VAL A 359 15.26 -14.47 2.70
N LYS A 360 14.75 -13.54 3.52
CA LYS A 360 14.21 -12.26 3.03
C LYS A 360 15.30 -11.45 2.32
N VAL A 361 14.88 -10.71 1.31
CA VAL A 361 15.77 -9.80 0.59
C VAL A 361 16.25 -8.64 1.48
N ASN A 362 17.50 -8.22 1.26
CA ASN A 362 18.11 -7.11 1.99
C ASN A 362 17.41 -5.77 1.68
N TYR A 363 17.51 -4.80 2.60
CA TYR A 363 16.98 -3.44 2.44
C TYR A 363 17.39 -2.75 1.13
N PHE A 364 18.64 -2.93 0.68
CA PHE A 364 19.12 -2.37 -0.59
C PHE A 364 18.42 -2.97 -1.82
N VAL A 365 18.16 -4.28 -1.80
CA VAL A 365 17.44 -4.96 -2.89
C VAL A 365 15.99 -4.51 -2.90
N GLN A 366 15.36 -4.41 -1.72
CA GLN A 366 14.00 -3.85 -1.60
C GLN A 366 13.94 -2.45 -2.21
N PHE A 367 14.86 -1.56 -1.81
CA PHE A 367 14.94 -0.19 -2.32
C PHE A 367 15.10 -0.15 -3.84
N TYR A 368 16.04 -0.92 -4.41
CA TYR A 368 16.28 -0.96 -5.85
C TYR A 368 15.03 -1.38 -6.63
N TRP A 369 14.34 -2.45 -6.19
CA TRP A 369 13.16 -2.95 -6.89
C TRP A 369 11.94 -2.04 -6.72
N LEU A 370 11.82 -1.36 -5.58
CA LEU A 370 10.81 -0.32 -5.38
C LEU A 370 11.07 0.90 -6.27
N LEU A 371 12.32 1.30 -6.42
CA LEU A 371 12.70 2.38 -7.34
C LEU A 371 12.45 1.96 -8.79
N TRP A 372 12.83 0.74 -9.18
CA TRP A 372 12.54 0.17 -10.49
C TRP A 372 11.03 0.17 -10.78
N ARG A 373 10.21 -0.24 -9.80
CA ARG A 373 8.75 -0.24 -9.89
C ARG A 373 8.22 1.17 -10.18
N ASN A 374 8.68 2.18 -9.44
CA ASN A 374 8.30 3.59 -9.67
C ASN A 374 8.67 4.06 -11.09
N ILE A 375 9.85 3.69 -11.58
CA ILE A 375 10.30 4.03 -12.94
C ILE A 375 9.42 3.38 -14.00
N GLN A 376 9.04 2.11 -13.83
CA GLN A 376 8.14 1.44 -14.78
C GLN A 376 6.74 2.08 -14.79
N THR A 377 6.22 2.45 -13.61
CA THR A 377 4.93 3.16 -13.51
C THR A 377 4.92 4.44 -14.36
N ILE A 378 5.96 5.28 -14.27
CA ILE A 378 6.09 6.46 -15.15
C ILE A 378 6.17 6.06 -16.61
N LYS A 379 7.01 5.07 -16.95
CA LYS A 379 7.23 4.68 -18.33
C LYS A 379 5.92 4.25 -19.01
N HIS A 380 5.01 3.63 -18.26
CA HIS A 380 3.69 3.23 -18.74
C HIS A 380 2.64 4.35 -18.70
N ASN A 381 2.84 5.38 -17.88
CA ASN A 381 1.91 6.49 -17.69
C ASN A 381 2.57 7.87 -17.92
N LYS A 382 3.29 8.02 -19.04
CA LYS A 382 4.03 9.25 -19.37
C LYS A 382 3.13 10.47 -19.61
N THR A 383 1.88 10.24 -20.02
CA THR A 383 0.97 11.32 -20.44
C THR A 383 0.71 12.32 -19.32
N ILE A 384 0.45 11.84 -18.10
CA ILE A 384 0.20 12.72 -16.95
C ILE A 384 1.42 13.60 -16.66
N TRP A 385 2.61 13.00 -16.65
CA TRP A 385 3.86 13.70 -16.37
C TRP A 385 4.21 14.72 -17.45
N ILE A 386 4.02 14.38 -18.73
CA ILE A 386 4.22 15.32 -19.83
C ILE A 386 3.24 16.48 -19.74
N ALA A 387 1.97 16.22 -19.40
CA ALA A 387 0.96 17.27 -19.25
C ALA A 387 1.30 18.21 -18.08
N GLU A 388 1.71 17.69 -16.93
CA GLU A 388 2.15 18.50 -15.78
C GLU A 388 3.38 19.36 -16.12
N PHE A 389 4.37 18.78 -16.81
CA PHE A 389 5.55 19.51 -17.25
C PHE A 389 5.21 20.65 -18.24
N LEU A 390 4.35 20.37 -19.22
CA LEU A 390 3.90 21.38 -20.19
C LEU A 390 3.08 22.48 -19.51
N LEU A 391 2.21 22.12 -18.56
CA LEU A 391 1.45 23.08 -17.76
C LEU A 391 2.39 23.99 -16.97
N PHE A 392 3.44 23.44 -16.36
CA PHE A 392 4.41 24.23 -15.61
C PHE A 392 5.15 25.24 -16.48
N LEU A 393 5.62 24.84 -17.67
CA LEU A 393 6.23 25.77 -18.63
C LEU A 393 5.24 26.81 -19.15
N PHE A 394 3.98 26.42 -19.36
CA PHE A 394 2.92 27.32 -19.79
C PHE A 394 2.62 28.41 -18.75
N VAL A 395 2.55 28.05 -17.47
CA VAL A 395 2.45 29.02 -16.37
C VAL A 395 3.66 29.97 -16.39
N GLY A 396 4.87 29.43 -16.61
CA GLY A 396 6.09 30.24 -16.77
C GLY A 396 5.98 31.29 -17.88
N LEU A 397 5.41 30.94 -19.03
CA LEU A 397 5.16 31.89 -20.12
C LEU A 397 4.12 32.95 -19.73
N ILE A 398 3.01 32.54 -19.12
CA ILE A 398 1.95 33.47 -18.70
C ILE A 398 2.49 34.51 -17.73
N ILE A 399 3.30 34.09 -16.75
CA ILE A 399 3.81 35.03 -15.74
C ILE A 399 4.92 35.92 -16.29
N SER A 400 5.67 35.51 -17.32
CA SER A 400 6.86 36.25 -17.80
C SER A 400 6.57 37.19 -18.97
N ILE A 401 5.64 36.83 -19.87
CA ILE A 401 5.29 37.65 -21.05
C ILE A 401 4.93 39.11 -20.71
N PRO A 402 4.14 39.42 -19.66
CA PRO A 402 3.79 40.80 -19.33
C PRO A 402 4.99 41.70 -18.99
N TYR A 403 6.13 41.10 -18.61
CA TYR A 403 7.34 41.80 -18.21
C TYR A 403 8.37 41.92 -19.35
N ALA A 404 8.08 41.35 -20.53
CA ALA A 404 9.01 41.34 -21.65
C ALA A 404 9.37 42.77 -22.09
N GLY A 405 10.67 43.09 -22.01
CA GLY A 405 11.21 44.40 -22.42
C GLY A 405 11.10 45.52 -21.39
N HIS A 406 10.48 45.27 -20.22
CA HIS A 406 10.38 46.26 -19.13
C HIS A 406 11.72 46.50 -18.41
N PHE A 407 12.58 45.50 -18.32
CA PHE A 407 13.82 45.58 -17.53
C PHE A 407 15.05 46.03 -18.32
N SER A 408 14.89 46.59 -19.52
CA SER A 408 16.00 47.15 -20.31
C SER A 408 16.52 48.47 -19.73
N GLU A 409 15.62 49.35 -19.31
CA GLU A 409 15.89 50.60 -18.60
C GLU A 409 15.09 50.61 -17.29
N LEU A 410 15.72 50.20 -16.18
CA LEU A 410 15.04 50.04 -14.89
C LEU A 410 14.57 51.39 -14.32
N ASP A 411 13.26 51.58 -14.25
CA ASP A 411 12.61 52.73 -13.61
C ASP A 411 12.05 52.39 -12.21
N GLN A 412 11.66 53.42 -11.45
CA GLN A 412 11.04 53.27 -10.13
C GLN A 412 9.77 52.39 -10.12
N ARG A 413 9.05 52.32 -11.25
CA ARG A 413 7.86 51.47 -11.40
C ARG A 413 8.23 49.99 -11.54
N ASP A 414 9.37 49.72 -12.15
CA ASP A 414 9.82 48.36 -12.43
C ASP A 414 10.34 47.66 -11.18
N ILE A 415 10.61 48.39 -10.10
CA ILE A 415 10.90 47.82 -8.77
C ILE A 415 9.75 46.92 -8.32
N GLN A 416 8.52 47.43 -8.37
CA GLN A 416 7.33 46.66 -7.98
C GLN A 416 7.05 45.53 -8.97
N ASN A 417 7.27 45.76 -10.26
CA ASN A 417 7.08 44.74 -11.30
C ASN A 417 8.05 43.58 -11.14
N ALA A 418 9.34 43.86 -10.91
CA ALA A 418 10.38 42.86 -10.70
C ALA A 418 10.11 42.05 -9.44
N GLU A 419 9.84 42.69 -8.31
CA GLU A 419 9.48 41.99 -7.06
C GLU A 419 8.21 41.15 -7.21
N GLY A 420 7.19 41.67 -7.90
CA GLY A 420 5.98 40.92 -8.23
C GLY A 420 6.27 39.66 -9.06
N LEU A 421 7.11 39.76 -10.08
CA LEU A 421 7.54 38.62 -10.89
C LEU A 421 8.33 37.58 -10.07
N LEU A 422 9.32 38.03 -9.30
CA LEU A 422 10.14 37.15 -8.45
C LEU A 422 9.29 36.37 -7.44
N TYR A 423 8.29 37.01 -6.87
CA TYR A 423 7.32 36.34 -6.01
C TYR A 423 6.48 35.32 -6.75
N LEU A 424 5.92 35.67 -7.91
CA LEU A 424 5.15 34.73 -8.72
C LEU A 424 6.00 33.50 -9.11
N VAL A 425 7.27 33.69 -9.44
CA VAL A 425 8.22 32.59 -9.71
C VAL A 425 8.32 31.65 -8.52
N ILE A 426 8.51 32.17 -7.30
CA ILE A 426 8.64 31.34 -6.09
C ILE A 426 7.31 30.69 -5.71
N THR A 427 6.20 31.42 -5.76
CA THR A 427 4.89 30.88 -5.37
C THR A 427 4.41 29.80 -6.31
N GLU A 428 4.50 30.01 -7.63
CA GLU A 428 4.08 29.02 -8.62
C GLU A 428 4.97 27.77 -8.58
N THR A 429 6.29 27.96 -8.45
CA THR A 429 7.23 26.82 -8.25
C THR A 429 6.87 26.04 -6.98
N THR A 430 6.54 26.72 -5.88
CA THR A 430 6.23 26.05 -4.62
C THR A 430 4.89 25.32 -4.68
N PHE A 431 3.80 25.98 -5.11
CA PHE A 431 2.46 25.38 -5.12
C PHE A 431 2.36 24.18 -6.07
N LEU A 432 2.90 24.28 -7.29
CA LEU A 432 2.79 23.20 -8.27
C LEU A 432 3.48 21.92 -7.79
N PHE A 433 4.64 22.05 -7.15
CA PHE A 433 5.35 20.90 -6.57
C PHE A 433 4.67 20.35 -5.30
N ILE A 434 4.08 21.19 -4.46
CA ILE A 434 3.26 20.72 -3.32
C ILE A 434 2.12 19.83 -3.84
N TYR A 435 1.34 20.33 -4.80
CA TYR A 435 0.17 19.62 -5.30
C TYR A 435 0.51 18.32 -6.06
N ALA A 436 1.63 18.29 -6.80
CA ALA A 436 2.08 17.08 -7.47
C ALA A 436 2.30 15.91 -6.49
N VAL A 437 2.89 16.18 -5.32
CA VAL A 437 3.16 15.13 -4.31
C VAL A 437 1.97 14.90 -3.38
N PHE A 438 1.15 15.93 -3.14
CA PHE A 438 0.02 15.92 -2.20
C PHE A 438 -0.93 14.72 -2.42
N ILE A 439 -1.18 14.33 -3.67
CA ILE A 439 -2.11 13.26 -4.07
C ILE A 439 -1.48 11.85 -3.99
N THR A 440 -0.14 11.77 -3.96
CA THR A 440 0.58 10.51 -4.16
C THR A 440 0.44 9.54 -2.98
N PHE A 441 0.60 9.98 -1.73
CA PHE A 441 0.53 9.03 -0.61
C PHE A 441 -0.88 8.53 -0.28
N PRO A 442 -1.95 9.35 -0.24
CA PRO A 442 -3.30 8.86 0.02
C PRO A 442 -3.73 7.72 -0.91
N SER A 443 -3.35 7.78 -2.19
CA SER A 443 -3.67 6.74 -3.17
C SER A 443 -2.82 5.47 -3.01
N GLU A 444 -1.54 5.59 -2.64
CA GLU A 444 -0.63 4.43 -2.52
C GLU A 444 -0.53 3.83 -1.12
N VAL A 445 -0.95 4.55 -0.07
CA VAL A 445 -0.90 4.10 1.33
C VAL A 445 -1.63 2.76 1.54
N PRO A 446 -2.83 2.51 0.98
CA PRO A 446 -3.48 1.20 1.13
C PRO A 446 -2.61 0.03 0.62
N ILE A 447 -1.95 0.21 -0.52
CA ILE A 447 -1.02 -0.78 -1.11
C ILE A 447 0.18 -0.97 -0.17
N LEU A 448 0.78 0.13 0.30
CA LEU A 448 1.90 0.11 1.24
C LEU A 448 1.56 -0.65 2.53
N LEU A 449 0.42 -0.35 3.15
CA LEU A 449 -0.02 -0.99 4.38
C LEU A 449 -0.18 -2.50 4.18
N ARG A 450 -0.77 -2.91 3.05
CA ARG A 450 -0.96 -4.32 2.70
C ARG A 450 0.36 -5.06 2.49
N GLU A 451 1.27 -4.49 1.68
CA GLU A 451 2.55 -5.10 1.34
C GLU A 451 3.48 -5.18 2.57
N THR A 452 3.49 -4.15 3.43
CA THR A 452 4.29 -4.15 4.67
C THR A 452 3.76 -5.12 5.70
N ALA A 453 2.44 -5.25 5.87
CA ALA A 453 1.86 -6.23 6.79
C ALA A 453 2.01 -7.68 6.31
N SER A 454 2.04 -7.89 5.00
CA SER A 454 2.42 -9.18 4.41
C SER A 454 3.91 -9.50 4.54
N GLY A 455 4.70 -8.55 5.05
CA GLY A 455 6.12 -8.71 5.29
C GLY A 455 6.98 -8.69 4.03
N LEU A 456 6.48 -8.11 2.93
CA LEU A 456 7.13 -8.05 1.61
C LEU A 456 8.35 -7.13 1.61
N TYR A 457 8.22 -5.93 2.20
CA TYR A 457 9.32 -4.98 2.38
C TYR A 457 9.08 -4.09 3.61
N SER A 458 10.12 -3.40 4.06
CA SER A 458 10.03 -2.44 5.16
C SER A 458 9.60 -1.03 4.70
N PRO A 459 8.95 -0.22 5.55
CA PRO A 459 8.53 1.14 5.19
C PRO A 459 9.68 2.07 4.74
N LEU A 460 10.88 1.89 5.27
CA LEU A 460 12.05 2.74 4.97
C LEU A 460 12.51 2.66 3.50
N PRO A 461 12.82 1.47 2.93
CA PRO A 461 13.11 1.33 1.50
C PRO A 461 12.05 1.93 0.58
N TYR A 462 10.77 1.80 0.94
CA TYR A 462 9.66 2.38 0.18
C TYR A 462 9.68 3.90 0.22
N TYR A 463 9.82 4.49 1.40
CA TYR A 463 9.84 5.94 1.54
C TYR A 463 11.03 6.54 0.78
N LEU A 464 12.23 5.98 0.97
CA LEU A 464 13.43 6.42 0.27
C LEU A 464 13.32 6.28 -1.25
N SER A 465 12.73 5.20 -1.76
CA SER A 465 12.58 5.00 -3.21
C SER A 465 11.66 6.05 -3.84
N LYS A 466 10.63 6.49 -3.10
CA LYS A 466 9.78 7.61 -3.52
C LYS A 466 10.51 8.94 -3.46
N MET A 467 11.25 9.23 -2.39
CA MET A 467 11.95 10.52 -2.26
C MET A 467 12.99 10.72 -3.35
N ILE A 468 13.83 9.70 -3.60
CA ILE A 468 14.88 9.76 -4.62
C ILE A 468 14.28 9.88 -6.03
N PHE A 469 13.11 9.30 -6.25
CA PHE A 469 12.41 9.37 -7.52
C PHE A 469 11.92 10.79 -7.87
N TRP A 470 11.58 11.63 -6.87
CA TRP A 470 11.14 13.01 -7.12
C TRP A 470 12.30 14.00 -7.37
N ILE A 471 13.51 13.71 -6.90
CA ILE A 471 14.66 14.62 -6.98
C ILE A 471 15.00 15.04 -8.43
N PRO A 472 15.10 14.12 -9.43
CA PRO A 472 15.43 14.53 -10.79
C PRO A 472 14.44 15.55 -11.36
N ARG A 473 13.14 15.38 -11.04
CA ARG A 473 12.09 16.32 -11.45
C ARG A 473 12.25 17.67 -10.77
N ALA A 474 12.51 17.66 -9.46
CA ALA A 474 12.73 18.86 -8.64
C ALA A 474 14.01 19.64 -9.00
N VAL A 475 14.90 19.06 -9.80
CA VAL A 475 16.10 19.71 -10.32
C VAL A 475 15.88 20.18 -11.76
N ILE A 476 15.43 19.30 -12.64
CA ILE A 476 15.36 19.58 -14.09
C ILE A 476 14.24 20.58 -14.40
N GLU A 477 13.03 20.38 -13.88
CA GLU A 477 11.89 21.22 -14.26
C GLU A 477 12.06 22.68 -13.78
N PRO A 478 12.50 22.96 -12.53
CA PRO A 478 12.69 24.35 -12.08
C PRO A 478 13.81 25.07 -12.83
N ILE A 479 14.88 24.37 -13.25
CA ILE A 479 15.93 24.97 -14.09
C ILE A 479 15.35 25.42 -15.44
N LEU A 480 14.54 24.58 -16.08
CA LEU A 480 13.91 24.93 -17.36
C LEU A 480 12.91 26.08 -17.21
N PHE A 481 12.11 26.06 -16.15
CA PHE A 481 11.18 27.13 -15.80
C PHE A 481 11.90 28.45 -15.52
N ALA A 482 12.94 28.44 -14.69
CA ALA A 482 13.74 29.62 -14.37
C ALA A 482 14.43 30.18 -15.62
N THR A 483 14.96 29.31 -16.50
CA THR A 483 15.56 29.71 -17.78
C THR A 483 14.55 30.42 -18.67
N LEU A 484 13.34 29.87 -18.78
CA LEU A 484 12.25 30.47 -19.55
C LEU A 484 11.86 31.84 -19.00
N VAL A 485 11.64 31.96 -17.69
CA VAL A 485 11.25 33.25 -17.08
C VAL A 485 12.37 34.27 -17.21
N PHE A 486 13.62 33.89 -16.93
CA PHE A 486 14.79 34.77 -17.02
C PHE A 486 14.95 35.37 -18.42
N THR A 487 14.79 34.54 -19.45
CA THR A 487 14.96 34.96 -20.86
C THR A 487 13.79 35.76 -21.39
N VAL A 488 12.54 35.37 -21.09
CA VAL A 488 11.34 36.05 -21.60
C VAL A 488 11.12 37.39 -20.90
N ALA A 489 11.29 37.44 -19.58
CA ALA A 489 11.15 38.68 -18.83
C ALA A 489 12.33 39.64 -19.06
N GLY A 490 13.52 39.11 -19.39
CA GLY A 490 14.72 39.90 -19.64
C GLY A 490 15.39 40.39 -18.35
N LEU A 491 15.49 39.53 -17.34
CA LEU A 491 16.13 39.88 -16.06
C LEU A 491 17.63 40.20 -16.26
N GLN A 492 18.12 41.24 -15.58
CA GLN A 492 19.52 41.67 -15.64
C GLN A 492 20.43 40.76 -14.78
N GLY A 493 21.74 40.76 -15.02
CA GLY A 493 22.73 40.02 -14.19
C GLY A 493 23.38 38.79 -14.84
N GLY A 494 23.08 38.50 -16.12
CA GLY A 494 23.77 37.49 -16.92
C GLY A 494 23.72 36.07 -16.34
N PHE A 495 24.78 35.28 -16.59
CA PHE A 495 24.82 33.85 -16.20
C PHE A 495 24.80 33.61 -14.68
N TYR A 496 25.47 34.47 -13.90
CA TYR A 496 25.54 34.31 -12.44
C TYR A 496 24.18 34.48 -11.78
N ASN A 497 23.41 35.49 -12.21
CA ASN A 497 22.06 35.72 -11.70
C ASN A 497 21.10 34.60 -12.14
N TRP A 498 21.17 34.16 -13.40
CA TRP A 498 20.41 32.99 -13.87
C TRP A 498 20.69 31.73 -13.04
N LEU A 499 21.97 31.47 -12.72
CA LEU A 499 22.37 30.32 -11.91
C LEU A 499 21.84 30.44 -10.48
N GLY A 500 21.91 31.63 -9.88
CA GLY A 500 21.39 31.89 -8.53
C GLY A 500 19.88 31.73 -8.45
N ILE A 501 19.13 32.30 -9.40
CA ILE A 501 17.67 32.15 -9.49
C ILE A 501 17.30 30.66 -9.67
N SER A 502 17.97 29.97 -10.60
CA SER A 502 17.73 28.54 -10.84
C SER A 502 18.01 27.70 -9.58
N PHE A 503 19.09 28.01 -8.86
CA PHE A 503 19.43 27.33 -7.61
C PHE A 503 18.35 27.50 -6.53
N ILE A 504 17.82 28.72 -6.36
CA ILE A 504 16.75 29.00 -5.40
C ILE A 504 15.45 28.29 -5.81
N CYS A 505 15.08 28.34 -7.09
CA CYS A 505 13.92 27.61 -7.60
C CYS A 505 14.02 26.10 -7.32
N VAL A 506 15.21 25.50 -7.50
CA VAL A 506 15.47 24.10 -7.16
C VAL A 506 15.33 23.84 -5.65
N LEU A 507 15.85 24.71 -4.79
CA LEU A 507 15.69 24.58 -3.34
C LEU A 507 14.22 24.66 -2.91
N CYS A 508 13.47 25.63 -3.44
CA CYS A 508 12.04 25.78 -3.18
C CYS A 508 11.23 24.57 -3.70
N ALA A 509 11.54 24.05 -4.88
CA ALA A 509 10.88 22.85 -5.41
C ALA A 509 11.16 21.60 -4.56
N ASN A 510 12.38 21.43 -4.06
CA ASN A 510 12.70 20.32 -3.15
C ASN A 510 11.97 20.47 -1.80
N TYR A 511 11.97 21.67 -1.21
CA TYR A 511 11.15 21.94 -0.02
C TYR A 511 9.66 21.63 -0.26
N ALA A 512 9.11 22.08 -1.40
CA ALA A 512 7.72 21.87 -1.77
C ALA A 512 7.36 20.38 -1.85
N ASN A 513 8.24 19.55 -2.42
CA ASN A 513 8.06 18.09 -2.42
C ASN A 513 8.05 17.50 -1.01
N ALA A 514 8.91 18.01 -0.11
CA ALA A 514 8.95 17.56 1.27
C ALA A 514 7.69 17.95 2.05
N TYR A 515 7.23 19.19 1.89
CA TYR A 515 6.00 19.69 2.49
C TYR A 515 4.76 18.97 1.95
N GLY A 516 4.69 18.74 0.63
CA GLY A 516 3.65 17.92 0.00
C GLY A 516 3.64 16.50 0.56
N SER A 517 4.81 15.85 0.69
CA SER A 517 4.94 14.53 1.32
C SER A 517 4.49 14.52 2.78
N PHE A 518 4.79 15.58 3.53
CA PHE A 518 4.32 15.78 4.90
C PHE A 518 2.80 15.81 4.97
N LEU A 519 2.14 16.70 4.20
CA LEU A 519 0.67 16.81 4.16
C LEU A 519 0.02 15.48 3.77
N SER A 520 0.54 14.85 2.72
CA SER A 520 0.09 13.58 2.16
C SER A 520 0.19 12.41 3.18
N SER A 521 1.19 12.46 4.06
CA SER A 521 1.43 11.43 5.09
C SER A 521 0.67 11.64 6.41
N VAL A 522 0.31 12.88 6.75
CA VAL A 522 -0.33 13.23 8.02
C VAL A 522 -1.84 13.03 7.96
N PHE A 523 -2.45 13.36 6.83
CA PHE A 523 -3.91 13.31 6.65
C PHE A 523 -4.33 12.05 5.89
N ASP A 524 -5.42 11.40 6.31
CA ASP A 524 -5.92 10.18 5.66
C ASP A 524 -6.76 10.52 4.42
N LYS A 525 -7.39 11.70 4.43
CA LYS A 525 -8.29 12.20 3.39
C LYS A 525 -7.74 13.49 2.80
N MET A 526 -7.79 13.61 1.48
CA MET A 526 -7.28 14.77 0.75
C MET A 526 -8.08 16.03 1.06
N GLU A 527 -9.39 15.91 1.27
CA GLU A 527 -10.27 17.05 1.57
C GLU A 527 -9.94 17.66 2.93
N THR A 528 -9.64 16.81 3.93
CA THR A 528 -9.23 17.26 5.27
C THR A 528 -7.85 17.92 5.23
N ALA A 529 -6.93 17.36 4.45
CA ALA A 529 -5.60 17.92 4.28
C ALA A 529 -5.66 19.33 3.67
N ALA A 530 -6.45 19.52 2.61
CA ALA A 530 -6.61 20.80 1.93
C ALA A 530 -7.30 21.85 2.82
N LEU A 531 -8.33 21.45 3.58
CA LEU A 531 -9.03 22.35 4.50
C LEU A 531 -8.09 22.94 5.56
N VAL A 532 -7.11 22.14 6.01
CA VAL A 532 -6.14 22.58 7.01
C VAL A 532 -4.98 23.33 6.36
N SER A 533 -4.42 22.85 5.24
CA SER A 533 -3.19 23.41 4.68
C SER A 533 -3.38 24.82 4.09
N VAL A 534 -4.51 25.09 3.44
CA VAL A 534 -4.76 26.37 2.73
C VAL A 534 -4.66 27.59 3.65
N PRO A 535 -5.28 27.62 4.86
CA PRO A 535 -5.07 28.73 5.80
C PRO A 535 -3.62 28.93 6.24
N PHE A 536 -2.86 27.85 6.46
CA PHE A 536 -1.44 27.96 6.83
C PHE A 536 -0.59 28.48 5.68
N GLU A 537 -0.86 28.02 4.46
CA GLU A 537 -0.21 28.50 3.24
C GLU A 537 -0.51 29.99 2.99
N LEU A 538 -1.75 30.43 3.22
CA LEU A 538 -2.14 31.83 3.13
C LEU A 538 -1.36 32.71 4.12
N VAL A 539 -1.22 32.26 5.37
CA VAL A 539 -0.37 32.97 6.34
C VAL A 539 1.08 33.00 5.83
N GLY A 540 1.59 31.88 5.30
CA GLY A 540 2.91 31.80 4.71
C GLY A 540 3.13 32.82 3.59
N THR A 541 2.20 32.97 2.65
CA THR A 541 2.30 33.92 1.53
C THR A 541 2.15 35.36 2.00
N MET A 542 1.29 35.65 2.98
CA MET A 542 1.14 37.01 3.55
C MET A 542 2.44 37.54 4.18
N PHE A 543 3.22 36.68 4.83
CA PHE A 543 4.50 37.05 5.46
C PHE A 543 5.73 36.94 4.53
N SER A 544 5.52 36.82 3.21
CA SER A 544 6.61 36.73 2.22
C SER A 544 7.37 38.04 1.98
N GLY A 545 6.78 39.19 2.34
CA GLY A 545 7.38 40.53 2.19
C GLY A 545 6.67 41.46 1.21
N ILE A 546 5.80 40.93 0.35
CA ILE A 546 5.08 41.73 -0.67
C ILE A 546 3.75 42.30 -0.18
N TYR A 547 2.94 41.50 0.52
CA TYR A 547 1.65 41.96 1.04
C TYR A 547 1.80 42.87 2.27
N LEU A 548 2.84 42.61 3.06
CA LEU A 548 3.11 43.33 4.29
C LEU A 548 4.60 43.67 4.36
N ASN A 549 4.91 44.95 4.58
CA ASN A 549 6.27 45.38 4.81
C ASN A 549 6.77 44.85 6.17
N LEU A 550 7.72 43.92 6.10
CA LEU A 550 8.25 43.19 7.25
C LEU A 550 9.01 44.07 8.26
N GLY A 551 9.46 45.25 7.84
CA GLY A 551 10.08 46.25 8.72
C GLY A 551 9.06 46.97 9.63
N SER A 552 7.82 47.10 9.18
CA SER A 552 6.71 47.73 9.93
C SER A 552 5.84 46.76 10.72
N ALA A 553 6.11 45.45 10.59
CA ALA A 553 5.31 44.40 11.21
C ALA A 553 5.41 44.45 12.74
N SER A 554 4.27 44.36 13.44
CA SER A 554 4.25 44.28 14.90
C SER A 554 5.10 43.11 15.42
N PRO A 555 5.94 43.31 16.45
CA PRO A 555 6.79 42.25 17.01
C PRO A 555 6.03 40.98 17.42
N TYR A 556 4.77 41.11 17.84
CA TYR A 556 3.93 39.98 18.28
C TYR A 556 3.61 38.97 17.18
N ILE A 557 3.54 39.40 15.91
CA ILE A 557 3.14 38.57 14.76
C ILE A 557 4.32 38.33 13.82
N SER A 558 5.37 39.14 13.94
CA SER A 558 6.56 39.15 13.09
C SER A 558 7.30 37.81 12.99
N TRP A 559 7.19 36.95 14.00
CA TRP A 559 7.85 35.64 14.05
C TRP A 559 7.26 34.64 13.05
N LEU A 560 6.01 34.84 12.60
CA LEU A 560 5.35 33.96 11.62
C LEU A 560 6.09 33.92 10.28
N ARG A 561 6.85 34.98 9.95
CA ARG A 561 7.71 34.99 8.75
C ARG A 561 8.71 33.83 8.74
N TYR A 562 9.22 33.42 9.90
CA TYR A 562 10.27 32.40 9.99
C TYR A 562 9.74 30.97 9.79
N ILE A 563 8.42 30.78 9.81
CA ILE A 563 7.77 29.52 9.46
C ILE A 563 7.51 29.43 7.95
N SER A 564 7.49 30.58 7.25
CA SER A 564 7.15 30.63 5.84
C SER A 564 8.34 30.29 4.95
N ALA A 565 8.23 29.22 4.17
CA ALA A 565 9.18 28.95 3.09
C ALA A 565 9.05 29.95 1.94
N PHE A 566 7.87 30.57 1.75
CA PHE A 566 7.69 31.63 0.77
C PHE A 566 8.55 32.84 1.12
N TYR A 567 8.65 33.21 2.41
CA TYR A 567 9.54 34.28 2.87
C TYR A 567 11.00 33.99 2.51
N TYR A 568 11.51 32.81 2.86
CA TYR A 568 12.90 32.46 2.57
C TYR A 568 13.20 32.38 1.07
N GLY A 569 12.27 31.87 0.26
CA GLY A 569 12.41 31.81 -1.19
C GLY A 569 12.40 33.19 -1.84
N VAL A 570 11.46 34.05 -1.46
CA VAL A 570 11.32 35.42 -1.99
C VAL A 570 12.49 36.29 -1.56
N GLU A 571 12.87 36.30 -0.28
CA GLU A 571 14.03 37.08 0.17
C GLU A 571 15.32 36.62 -0.53
N ALA A 572 15.53 35.30 -0.71
CA ALA A 572 16.72 34.80 -1.41
C ALA A 572 16.77 35.18 -2.89
N ILE A 573 15.64 35.08 -3.62
CA ILE A 573 15.61 35.39 -5.06
C ILE A 573 15.73 36.90 -5.29
N SER A 574 15.14 37.71 -4.40
CA SER A 574 15.28 39.16 -4.41
C SER A 574 16.73 39.58 -4.14
N ILE A 575 17.43 38.98 -3.17
CA ILE A 575 18.85 39.27 -2.93
C ILE A 575 19.67 39.04 -4.20
N VAL A 576 19.49 37.87 -4.84
CA VAL A 576 20.22 37.51 -6.05
C VAL A 576 19.96 38.48 -7.22
N GLN A 577 18.70 38.89 -7.41
CA GLN A 577 18.35 39.85 -8.46
C GLN A 577 18.90 41.26 -8.18
N TRP A 578 18.68 41.79 -6.98
CA TRP A 578 18.99 43.19 -6.67
C TRP A 578 20.46 43.45 -6.37
N ASP A 579 21.21 42.47 -5.87
CA ASP A 579 22.66 42.58 -5.69
C ASP A 579 23.38 42.82 -7.02
N SER A 580 22.82 42.33 -8.13
CA SER A 580 23.37 42.54 -9.48
C SER A 580 23.08 43.92 -10.10
N ILE A 581 22.27 44.77 -9.43
CA ILE A 581 21.79 46.06 -9.98
C ILE A 581 22.48 47.23 -9.26
N GLU A 582 23.39 47.89 -9.95
CA GLU A 582 24.17 49.02 -9.42
C GLU A 582 23.41 50.36 -9.41
N SER A 583 22.58 50.62 -10.41
CA SER A 583 21.86 51.90 -10.55
C SER A 583 20.46 51.76 -11.12
N ILE A 584 19.48 52.45 -10.51
CA ILE A 584 18.08 52.52 -10.96
C ILE A 584 17.74 53.96 -11.34
N ASN A 585 17.05 54.15 -12.47
CA ASN A 585 16.66 55.47 -12.94
C ASN A 585 15.54 56.05 -12.06
N CYS A 586 15.66 57.34 -11.74
CA CYS A 586 14.65 58.04 -10.95
C CYS A 586 13.72 58.85 -11.85
N VAL A 587 12.45 58.46 -11.87
CA VAL A 587 11.40 59.19 -12.55
C VAL A 587 10.75 60.16 -11.56
N ASN A 588 10.66 61.44 -11.94
CA ASN A 588 10.17 62.49 -11.06
C ASN A 588 8.63 62.51 -11.01
N ILE A 589 8.06 61.51 -10.32
CA ILE A 589 6.60 61.34 -10.15
C ILE A 589 6.23 61.72 -8.72
N LYS A 590 5.22 62.59 -8.55
CA LYS A 590 4.73 63.02 -7.23
C LYS A 590 4.32 61.80 -6.39
N GLY A 591 4.98 61.64 -5.23
CA GLY A 591 4.64 60.61 -4.23
C GLY A 591 5.47 59.32 -4.28
N MET A 592 6.38 59.15 -5.25
CA MET A 592 7.30 57.99 -5.26
C MET A 592 8.70 58.37 -4.76
N PRO A 593 9.25 57.67 -3.76
CA PRO A 593 10.63 57.87 -3.34
C PRO A 593 11.60 57.38 -4.43
N CYS A 594 12.67 58.13 -4.68
CA CYS A 594 13.72 57.79 -5.64
C CYS A 594 14.75 56.85 -4.99
N ILE A 595 14.65 55.56 -5.29
CA ILE A 595 15.57 54.51 -4.83
C ILE A 595 16.61 54.29 -5.93
N LYS A 596 17.89 54.39 -5.56
CA LYS A 596 18.98 54.43 -6.54
C LYS A 596 19.75 53.12 -6.69
N THR A 597 19.74 52.27 -5.66
CA THR A 597 20.55 51.04 -5.60
C THR A 597 19.69 49.83 -5.27
N GLY A 598 20.10 48.64 -5.73
CA GLY A 598 19.45 47.38 -5.35
C GLY A 598 19.41 47.10 -3.84
N PRO A 599 20.50 47.33 -3.07
CA PRO A 599 20.49 47.27 -1.61
C PRO A 599 19.38 48.09 -0.93
N ASP A 600 19.10 49.29 -1.45
CA ASP A 600 18.05 50.14 -0.92
C ASP A 600 16.64 49.60 -1.24
N VAL A 601 16.48 48.87 -2.36
CA VAL A 601 15.25 48.12 -2.66
C VAL A 601 15.04 47.02 -1.63
N LEU A 602 16.07 46.22 -1.33
CA LEU A 602 15.98 45.16 -0.32
C LEU A 602 15.56 45.71 1.05
N ARG A 603 16.18 46.80 1.49
CA ARG A 603 15.82 47.47 2.76
C ARG A 603 14.37 47.97 2.79
N ARG A 604 13.83 48.44 1.65
CA ARG A 604 12.43 48.87 1.56
C ARG A 604 11.47 47.73 1.89
N TYR A 605 11.74 46.53 1.40
CA TYR A 605 10.91 45.34 1.66
C TYR A 605 11.21 44.69 3.02
N GLY A 606 12.25 45.16 3.73
CA GLY A 606 12.69 44.63 5.02
C GLY A 606 13.62 43.42 4.88
N PHE A 607 14.28 43.28 3.73
CA PHE A 607 15.27 42.25 3.42
C PHE A 607 16.69 42.75 3.67
N SER A 608 17.63 41.81 3.82
CA SER A 608 19.06 42.08 4.01
C SER A 608 19.91 41.11 3.20
N GLU A 609 20.98 41.62 2.58
CA GLU A 609 21.94 40.84 1.78
C GLU A 609 22.59 39.70 2.56
N ASP A 610 22.86 39.90 3.86
CA ASP A 610 23.48 38.91 4.73
C ASP A 610 22.60 37.67 4.97
N HIS A 611 21.31 37.74 4.63
CA HIS A 611 20.35 36.68 4.88
C HIS A 611 20.37 35.56 3.83
N PHE A 612 21.08 35.70 2.72
CA PHE A 612 21.05 34.71 1.63
C PHE A 612 21.33 33.27 2.09
N TRP A 613 22.49 33.05 2.73
CA TRP A 613 22.88 31.71 3.20
C TRP A 613 21.99 31.21 4.34
N ARG A 614 21.52 32.11 5.21
CA ARG A 614 20.55 31.77 6.26
C ARG A 614 19.29 31.19 5.62
N ASN A 615 18.77 31.82 4.59
CA ASN A 615 17.53 31.41 3.92
C ASN A 615 17.71 30.05 3.24
N CYS A 616 18.83 29.80 2.56
CA CYS A 616 19.15 28.50 1.98
C CYS A 616 19.25 27.39 3.04
N ILE A 617 19.90 27.66 4.18
CA ILE A 617 20.03 26.71 5.29
C ILE A 617 18.65 26.44 5.92
N CYS A 618 17.82 27.46 6.11
CA CYS A 618 16.46 27.31 6.63
C CYS A 618 15.59 26.46 5.70
N LEU A 619 15.57 26.73 4.38
CA LEU A 619 14.85 25.92 3.40
C LEU A 619 15.31 24.46 3.40
N THR A 620 16.62 24.23 3.45
CA THR A 620 17.21 22.89 3.52
C THR A 620 16.86 22.18 4.84
N SER A 621 16.84 22.91 5.96
CA SER A 621 16.44 22.36 7.26
C SER A 621 14.97 21.98 7.27
N MET A 622 14.09 22.83 6.72
CA MET A 622 12.67 22.54 6.57
C MET A 622 12.42 21.31 5.69
N TYR A 623 13.19 21.15 4.62
CA TYR A 623 13.17 19.95 3.77
C TYR A 623 13.43 18.66 4.59
N PHE A 624 14.50 18.63 5.38
CA PHE A 624 14.82 17.45 6.20
C PHE A 624 13.79 17.20 7.30
N ILE A 625 13.31 18.26 7.96
CA ILE A 625 12.30 18.16 9.03
C ILE A 625 10.98 17.60 8.47
N ALA A 626 10.51 18.12 7.33
CA ALA A 626 9.27 17.67 6.71
C ALA A 626 9.35 16.19 6.29
N HIS A 627 10.45 15.76 5.68
CA HIS A 627 10.67 14.35 5.34
C HIS A 627 10.78 13.45 6.57
N PHE A 628 11.45 13.91 7.63
CA PHE A 628 11.57 13.14 8.87
C PHE A 628 10.20 12.90 9.51
N ILE A 629 9.37 13.95 9.63
CA ILE A 629 8.01 13.82 10.17
C ILE A 629 7.16 12.92 9.26
N SER A 630 7.24 13.12 7.95
CA SER A 630 6.52 12.33 6.97
C SER A 630 6.86 10.83 7.08
N PHE A 631 8.14 10.49 7.20
CA PHE A 631 8.60 9.13 7.43
C PHE A 631 8.05 8.55 8.74
N LEU A 632 8.13 9.29 9.85
CA LEU A 632 7.59 8.84 11.15
C LEU A 632 6.09 8.55 11.07
N MET A 633 5.32 9.38 10.37
CA MET A 633 3.88 9.17 10.18
C MET A 633 3.57 7.96 9.31
N VAL A 634 4.32 7.74 8.22
CA VAL A 634 4.21 6.53 7.39
C VAL A 634 4.51 5.28 8.22
N VAL A 635 5.56 5.29 9.04
CA VAL A 635 5.90 4.17 9.94
C VAL A 635 4.78 3.95 10.97
N LYS A 636 4.27 5.01 11.58
CA LYS A 636 3.17 4.93 12.55
C LYS A 636 1.92 4.30 11.93
N ARG A 637 1.55 4.72 10.72
CA ARG A 637 0.43 4.13 9.96
C ARG A 637 0.67 2.66 9.63
N SER A 638 1.86 2.29 9.16
CA SER A 638 2.21 0.90 8.85
C SER A 638 2.09 -0.07 10.04
N ARG A 639 2.27 0.45 11.26
CA ARG A 639 2.15 -0.36 12.49
C ARG A 639 0.72 -0.41 13.02
N GLY A 640 -0.06 0.66 12.86
CA GLY A 640 -1.34 0.87 13.52
C GLY A 640 -2.56 0.26 12.84
N THR A 641 -2.53 0.04 11.51
CA THR A 641 -3.72 -0.41 10.77
C THR A 641 -3.75 -1.94 10.63
N PRO A 642 -4.83 -2.63 11.06
CA PRO A 642 -5.06 -4.00 10.66
C PRO A 642 -5.31 -4.04 9.14
N VAL A 643 -4.77 -5.05 8.47
CA VAL A 643 -4.75 -5.13 7.00
C VAL A 643 -5.95 -5.88 6.42
N TYR A 644 -6.72 -6.53 7.29
CA TYR A 644 -7.91 -7.32 6.96
C TYR A 644 -9.00 -7.11 8.00
#